data_AF-A0A2P6W2K6-F1
#
_entry.id   AF-A0A2P6W2K6-F1
#
_cell.length_a   1.000
_cell.length_b   1.000
_cell.length_c   1.000
_cell.angle_alpha   90.00
_cell.angle_beta   90.00
_cell.angle_gamma   90.00
#
_symmetry.space_group_name_H-M   'P 1'
#
loop_
_entity.id
_entity.type
_entity.pdbx_description
1 polymer ?
#
loop_
_entity_poly.entity_id
_entity_poly.type
_entity_poly.pdbx_seq_one_letter_code
_entity_poly.pdbx_strand_id
1 'polypeptide(L)'
;MTEISFVGNDKASQTLPDSFEPYVKKWFNDQFPSLSKPQQYSFELIHNNENSLICAPTGSGKTVSAFMSALNELFLLGDKGELENEVYVLYISPLRALGNDIERNLEDPLNGIKEKAEEMGYDVPEVRSAVRTGDTTDAEKAKMRDKPPHIMITTPESLGILLSSPKFREKMRNIKYTIVDEIHSLSENKRGVHLSMSLERLEDLTYESPTRIGLSATQAPIDEIAKYLVGYNVEEETWTDETEYGEEITAAEKADSEEYETRGCKIVDTAASKEIDLETVSPVRDLIHTPPQEINEAMYDQMHNLVQDHESTIIFTNTRSATERVVNNLKDRFPDFYDENIGAHHSSMSREKRLEVEENLKKGNMRVGVTSTSLELGVDIGSVDLVLQLGSPKGVARGIQRIGRSGHQIGEKAKGKMIVVDRDDAVECSVLTKCAKEDELDRIQIPTECLDVLAQHIVGMACDHKWNIDHAFNIIKRSYCYNDLSREDFDQVMKYLGGEYELEDQNVYRKVWIDRDEKRFGRSGKMTRVIYMTNIGTIPDESGYDVKTRGEGSYVGSLDEEFLDRLTKGDIFTLGGSTYKFSYTKGMNVFVDPKPNASPTVPSWYSERLPLSYDLGVKIGKFRKQVARQTEMGAADDDIIQWIMHNYYLDENTAEAIYRYIKEQKDFLGTVSTHESITVEKYIDDDNRQNFIFHTIYGRRAHDAMARILAHLLQKRIGSNVGMVIDDNGFILITPRRPIDIDRLINQLAECDLKKELKNAVAKTELMKRRFRHVAGRSLMILRNYGGNSKTVGQQQMKGHFLISTLRNEYGEDFSMINETYREIMEDAMDIRHTKEVVEKIEEEEIEIEMRESDIPSPFSHNLLLQGSTDVVKMEDKKERLQKLHSKVMERIEQKQ
;
A
#
# COMPACT_ATOMS: atom_id res chain seq x y z
N MET A 1 17.93 -25.44 -8.15
CA MET A 1 18.73 -24.47 -7.39
C MET A 1 17.85 -23.95 -6.27
N THR A 2 18.30 -23.96 -5.01
CA THR A 2 17.50 -23.63 -3.81
C THR A 2 17.92 -22.31 -3.15
N GLU A 3 18.78 -21.51 -3.80
CA GLU A 3 19.36 -20.30 -3.20
C GLU A 3 18.87 -19.02 -3.89
N ILE A 4 18.41 -18.06 -3.08
CA ILE A 4 18.23 -16.67 -3.49
C ILE A 4 19.62 -16.03 -3.61
N SER A 5 19.97 -15.54 -4.80
CA SER A 5 21.33 -15.03 -5.03
C SER A 5 21.35 -13.83 -5.98
N PHE A 6 22.23 -12.87 -5.69
CA PHE A 6 22.46 -11.72 -6.57
C PHE A 6 23.33 -12.12 -7.77
N VAL A 7 22.99 -11.60 -8.93
CA VAL A 7 23.76 -11.80 -10.16
C VAL A 7 25.01 -10.91 -10.11
N GLY A 8 26.20 -11.52 -10.22
CA GLY A 8 27.46 -10.80 -10.24
C GLY A 8 27.63 -9.93 -11.48
N ASN A 9 28.34 -8.80 -11.33
CA ASN A 9 28.59 -7.85 -12.42
C ASN A 9 29.37 -8.47 -13.60
N ASP A 10 30.10 -9.56 -13.37
CA ASP A 10 30.86 -10.33 -14.34
C ASP A 10 29.99 -11.14 -15.31
N LYS A 11 28.70 -11.32 -15.02
CA LYS A 11 27.73 -12.05 -15.86
C LYS A 11 27.02 -11.19 -16.91
N ALA A 12 27.45 -9.95 -17.13
CA ALA A 12 26.85 -9.07 -18.13
C ALA A 12 27.17 -9.56 -19.56
N SER A 13 26.14 -9.95 -20.32
CA SER A 13 26.31 -10.23 -21.74
C SER A 13 26.23 -8.94 -22.58
N GLN A 14 27.08 -8.81 -23.60
CA GLN A 14 27.04 -7.71 -24.56
C GLN A 14 26.15 -8.01 -25.78
N THR A 15 25.75 -9.26 -25.95
CA THR A 15 24.97 -9.74 -27.10
C THR A 15 23.80 -10.58 -26.64
N LEU A 16 22.78 -10.71 -27.49
CA LEU A 16 21.68 -11.65 -27.25
C LEU A 16 22.22 -13.09 -27.11
N PRO A 17 21.56 -13.97 -26.34
CA PRO A 17 21.99 -15.35 -26.19
C PRO A 17 22.14 -16.07 -27.53
N ASP A 18 23.17 -16.90 -27.66
CA ASP A 18 23.46 -17.61 -28.91
C ASP A 18 22.31 -18.52 -29.36
N SER A 19 21.53 -19.03 -28.41
CA SER A 19 20.34 -19.85 -28.61
C SER A 19 19.12 -19.10 -29.17
N PHE A 20 19.15 -17.77 -29.26
CA PHE A 20 18.03 -17.03 -29.85
C PHE A 20 18.00 -17.25 -31.37
N GLU A 21 16.79 -17.33 -31.90
CA GLU A 21 16.54 -17.55 -33.32
C GLU A 21 17.08 -16.38 -34.16
N PRO A 22 17.64 -16.64 -35.36
CA PRO A 22 18.28 -15.61 -36.17
C PRO A 22 17.39 -14.41 -36.49
N TYR A 23 16.10 -14.65 -36.76
CA TYR A 23 15.12 -13.60 -37.09
C TYR A 23 14.72 -12.77 -35.86
N VAL A 24 14.69 -13.37 -34.66
CA VAL A 24 14.46 -12.66 -33.40
C VAL A 24 15.65 -11.75 -33.10
N LYS A 25 16.88 -12.26 -33.24
CA LYS A 25 18.11 -11.45 -33.08
C LYS A 25 18.14 -10.29 -34.06
N LYS A 26 17.80 -10.55 -35.33
CA LYS A 26 17.77 -9.52 -36.37
C LYS A 26 16.78 -8.41 -36.02
N TRP A 27 15.53 -8.76 -35.69
CA TRP A 27 14.53 -7.79 -35.28
C TRP A 27 15.01 -6.94 -34.10
N PHE A 28 15.53 -7.57 -33.05
CA PHE A 28 15.98 -6.85 -31.86
C PHE A 28 17.12 -5.87 -32.18
N ASN A 29 18.13 -6.30 -32.94
CA ASN A 29 19.26 -5.44 -33.32
C ASN A 29 18.86 -4.29 -34.27
N ASP A 30 17.80 -4.47 -35.07
CA ASP A 30 17.25 -3.40 -35.90
C ASP A 30 16.49 -2.35 -35.06
N GLN A 31 15.86 -2.76 -33.96
CA GLN A 31 15.09 -1.87 -33.06
C GLN A 31 15.95 -1.21 -31.98
N PHE A 32 16.92 -1.94 -31.43
CA PHE A 32 17.71 -1.52 -30.28
C PHE A 32 19.21 -1.47 -30.63
N PRO A 33 19.87 -0.31 -30.49
CA PRO A 33 21.30 -0.19 -30.79
C PRO A 33 22.21 -1.04 -29.91
N SER A 34 21.79 -1.33 -28.67
CA SER A 34 22.54 -2.09 -27.68
C SER A 34 21.63 -2.62 -26.57
N LEU A 35 22.08 -3.66 -25.85
CA LEU A 35 21.40 -4.15 -24.66
C LEU A 35 21.46 -3.15 -23.50
N SER A 36 20.32 -2.87 -22.87
CA SER A 36 20.28 -2.15 -21.59
C SER A 36 20.80 -3.02 -20.45
N LYS A 37 21.24 -2.41 -19.33
CA LYS A 37 21.76 -3.16 -18.18
C LYS A 37 20.86 -4.32 -17.74
N PRO A 38 19.54 -4.15 -17.44
CA PRO A 38 18.71 -5.29 -17.05
C PRO A 38 18.68 -6.40 -18.11
N GLN A 39 18.70 -6.06 -19.41
CA GLN A 39 18.72 -7.03 -20.51
C GLN A 39 20.03 -7.83 -20.57
N GLN A 40 21.17 -7.18 -20.30
CA GLN A 40 22.50 -7.81 -20.29
C GLN A 40 22.61 -8.95 -19.26
N TYR A 41 21.89 -8.84 -18.14
CA TYR A 41 21.93 -9.82 -17.06
C TYR A 41 20.76 -10.81 -17.09
N SER A 42 19.61 -10.46 -17.67
CA SER A 42 18.39 -11.26 -17.53
C SER A 42 18.16 -12.29 -18.63
N PHE A 43 18.54 -12.01 -19.88
CA PHE A 43 18.11 -12.84 -21.01
C PHE A 43 18.58 -14.29 -20.93
N GLU A 44 19.85 -14.51 -20.59
CA GLU A 44 20.41 -15.85 -20.45
C GLU A 44 19.80 -16.60 -19.26
N LEU A 45 19.60 -15.93 -18.12
CA LEU A 45 18.97 -16.51 -16.93
C LEU A 45 17.56 -17.00 -17.24
N ILE A 46 16.73 -16.13 -17.83
CA ILE A 46 15.34 -16.46 -18.16
C ILE A 46 15.30 -17.59 -19.19
N HIS A 47 16.17 -17.53 -20.22
CA HIS A 47 16.21 -18.56 -21.26
C HIS A 47 16.66 -19.94 -20.73
N ASN A 48 17.45 -19.96 -19.65
CA ASN A 48 17.85 -21.18 -18.94
C ASN A 48 16.82 -21.62 -17.88
N ASN A 49 15.61 -21.05 -17.89
CA ASN A 49 14.53 -21.32 -16.94
C ASN A 49 14.90 -21.02 -15.48
N GLU A 50 15.76 -20.02 -15.23
CA GLU A 50 16.05 -19.54 -13.89
C GLU A 50 15.05 -18.45 -13.47
N ASN A 51 14.32 -18.70 -12.37
CA ASN A 51 13.49 -17.67 -11.74
C ASN A 51 14.34 -16.41 -11.49
N SER A 52 13.78 -15.25 -11.82
CA SER A 52 14.53 -14.01 -11.81
C SER A 52 13.70 -12.86 -11.27
N LEU A 53 14.27 -12.08 -10.35
CA LEU A 53 13.72 -10.79 -9.91
C LEU A 53 14.57 -9.68 -10.53
N ILE A 54 13.97 -8.91 -11.43
CA ILE A 54 14.63 -7.81 -12.14
C ILE A 54 14.25 -6.49 -11.48
N CYS A 55 15.21 -5.93 -10.76
CA CYS A 55 15.13 -4.61 -10.13
C CYS A 55 15.87 -3.60 -11.01
N ALA A 56 15.13 -2.60 -11.52
CA ALA A 56 15.71 -1.50 -12.27
C ALA A 56 14.82 -0.24 -12.17
N PRO A 57 15.22 0.92 -12.71
CA PRO A 57 14.34 2.09 -12.81
C PRO A 57 13.28 1.95 -13.92
N THR A 58 12.20 2.72 -13.88
CA THR A 58 11.25 2.82 -15.01
C THR A 58 11.97 3.28 -16.29
N GLY A 59 11.54 2.79 -17.46
CA GLY A 59 12.17 3.14 -18.75
C GLY A 59 13.50 2.45 -19.05
N SER A 60 13.99 1.56 -18.18
CA SER A 60 15.26 0.83 -18.36
C SER A 60 15.17 -0.41 -19.26
N GLY A 61 13.99 -0.73 -19.80
CA GLY A 61 13.77 -1.88 -20.68
C GLY A 61 13.42 -3.21 -19.98
N LYS A 62 13.02 -3.19 -18.70
CA LYS A 62 12.64 -4.39 -17.91
C LYS A 62 11.55 -5.25 -18.57
N THR A 63 10.55 -4.61 -19.17
CA THR A 63 9.45 -5.34 -19.81
C THR A 63 9.98 -6.18 -20.96
N VAL A 64 10.82 -5.59 -21.80
CA VAL A 64 11.51 -6.32 -22.87
C VAL A 64 12.40 -7.42 -22.28
N SER A 65 13.13 -7.15 -21.20
CA SER A 65 13.92 -8.16 -20.46
C SER A 65 13.12 -9.42 -20.11
N ALA A 66 11.86 -9.26 -19.67
CA ALA A 66 11.01 -10.38 -19.26
C ALA A 66 10.38 -11.14 -20.43
N PHE A 67 10.01 -10.45 -21.52
CA PHE A 67 9.30 -11.06 -22.63
C PHE A 67 10.21 -11.72 -23.67
N MET A 68 11.45 -11.25 -23.84
CA MET A 68 12.20 -11.59 -25.06
C MET A 68 12.57 -13.07 -25.18
N SER A 69 12.95 -13.71 -24.08
CA SER A 69 13.20 -15.16 -24.05
C SER A 69 11.92 -15.95 -24.32
N ALA A 70 10.79 -15.50 -23.78
CA ALA A 70 9.49 -16.13 -24.00
C ALA A 70 9.03 -15.97 -25.46
N LEU A 71 9.16 -14.77 -26.04
CA LEU A 71 8.85 -14.53 -27.46
C LEU A 71 9.70 -15.42 -28.36
N ASN A 72 11.01 -15.49 -28.12
CA ASN A 72 11.90 -16.36 -28.88
C ASN A 72 11.39 -17.82 -28.90
N GLU A 73 11.00 -18.34 -27.74
CA GLU A 73 10.50 -19.71 -27.63
C GLU A 73 9.14 -19.91 -28.32
N LEU A 74 8.21 -18.96 -28.24
CA LEU A 74 6.92 -19.05 -28.93
C LEU A 74 7.09 -19.11 -30.44
N PHE A 75 7.98 -18.26 -30.99
CA PHE A 75 8.27 -18.28 -32.43
C PHE A 75 8.98 -19.57 -32.84
N LEU A 76 9.92 -20.09 -32.03
CA LEU A 76 10.58 -21.37 -32.29
C LEU A 76 9.60 -22.55 -32.30
N LEU A 77 8.69 -22.63 -31.32
CA LEU A 77 7.64 -23.66 -31.28
C LEU A 77 6.75 -23.57 -32.51
N GLY A 78 6.43 -22.35 -32.93
CA GLY A 78 5.56 -22.15 -34.07
C GLY A 78 6.23 -22.47 -35.42
N ASP A 79 7.53 -22.16 -35.59
CA ASP A 79 8.34 -22.57 -36.75
C ASP A 79 8.43 -24.11 -36.86
N LYS A 80 8.45 -24.80 -35.72
CA LYS A 80 8.39 -26.28 -35.65
C LYS A 80 6.99 -26.86 -35.84
N GLY A 81 5.93 -26.04 -35.86
CA GLY A 81 4.55 -26.50 -35.88
C GLY A 81 4.07 -27.14 -34.56
N GLU A 82 4.77 -26.87 -33.46
CA GLU A 82 4.51 -27.40 -32.10
C GLU A 82 3.73 -26.41 -31.21
N LEU A 83 3.47 -25.18 -31.70
CA LEU A 83 2.74 -24.16 -30.95
C LEU A 83 1.23 -24.42 -30.97
N GLU A 84 0.73 -25.02 -29.89
CA GLU A 84 -0.69 -25.36 -29.74
C GLU A 84 -1.54 -24.14 -29.33
N ASN A 85 -2.87 -24.28 -29.43
CA ASN A 85 -3.82 -23.26 -28.96
C ASN A 85 -3.96 -23.31 -27.43
N GLU A 86 -2.89 -23.00 -26.72
CA GLU A 86 -2.75 -23.01 -25.27
C GLU A 86 -1.98 -21.78 -24.77
N VAL A 87 -2.00 -21.55 -23.46
CA VAL A 87 -1.28 -20.44 -22.82
C VAL A 87 0.11 -20.92 -22.43
N TYR A 88 1.14 -20.19 -22.86
CA TYR A 88 2.55 -20.47 -22.57
C TYR A 88 3.20 -19.37 -21.72
N VAL A 89 2.71 -18.14 -21.84
CA VAL A 89 3.20 -16.98 -21.08
C VAL A 89 2.04 -16.36 -20.33
N LEU A 90 2.19 -16.22 -19.02
CA LEU A 90 1.24 -15.55 -18.15
C LEU A 90 1.86 -14.25 -17.64
N TYR A 91 1.20 -13.13 -17.91
CA TYR A 91 1.58 -11.82 -17.39
C TYR A 91 0.56 -11.35 -16.35
N ILE A 92 1.03 -11.07 -15.14
CA ILE A 92 0.21 -10.57 -14.04
C ILE A 92 0.46 -9.08 -13.88
N SER A 93 -0.58 -8.29 -14.17
CA SER A 93 -0.56 -6.85 -13.96
C SER A 93 -1.24 -6.47 -12.63
N PRO A 94 -0.69 -5.51 -11.85
CA PRO A 94 -1.39 -4.96 -10.69
C PRO A 94 -2.64 -4.18 -11.10
N LEU A 95 -2.63 -3.55 -12.27
CA LEU A 95 -3.67 -2.62 -12.72
C LEU A 95 -4.17 -3.01 -14.11
N ARG A 96 -5.49 -2.88 -14.31
CA ARG A 96 -6.11 -3.18 -15.61
C ARG A 96 -5.59 -2.27 -16.72
N ALA A 97 -5.37 -0.98 -16.42
CA ALA A 97 -4.83 -0.02 -17.38
C ALA A 97 -3.46 -0.46 -17.90
N LEU A 98 -2.53 -0.72 -16.98
CA LEU A 98 -1.20 -1.25 -17.30
C LEU A 98 -1.26 -2.56 -18.10
N GLY A 99 -2.19 -3.45 -17.80
CA GLY A 99 -2.38 -4.69 -18.57
C GLY A 99 -2.76 -4.44 -20.03
N ASN A 100 -3.65 -3.49 -20.30
CA ASN A 100 -4.02 -3.11 -21.69
C ASN A 100 -2.85 -2.43 -22.41
N ASP A 101 -2.08 -1.59 -21.70
CA ASP A 101 -0.92 -0.93 -22.29
C ASP A 101 0.15 -1.95 -22.70
N ILE A 102 0.38 -2.98 -21.89
CA ILE A 102 1.30 -4.06 -22.20
C ILE A 102 0.84 -4.87 -23.41
N GLU A 103 -0.45 -5.18 -23.52
CA GLU A 103 -0.99 -5.87 -24.70
C GLU A 103 -0.70 -5.08 -25.99
N ARG A 104 -0.97 -3.78 -25.97
CA ARG A 104 -0.71 -2.89 -27.10
C ARG A 104 0.79 -2.80 -27.42
N ASN A 105 1.63 -2.68 -26.40
CA ASN A 105 3.08 -2.60 -26.58
C ASN A 105 3.70 -3.93 -27.05
N LEU A 106 3.00 -5.06 -26.92
CA LEU A 106 3.43 -6.35 -27.47
C LEU A 106 3.10 -6.49 -28.97
N GLU A 107 2.22 -5.68 -29.54
CA GLU A 107 1.91 -5.76 -30.98
C GLU A 107 3.14 -5.47 -31.84
N ASP A 108 3.94 -4.47 -31.46
CA ASP A 108 5.16 -4.06 -32.17
C ASP A 108 6.20 -5.19 -32.27
N PRO A 109 6.64 -5.82 -31.15
CA PRO A 109 7.57 -6.95 -31.24
C PRO A 109 6.98 -8.16 -31.94
N LEU A 110 5.70 -8.49 -31.72
CA LEU A 110 5.07 -9.64 -32.36
C LEU A 110 5.03 -9.49 -33.89
N ASN A 111 4.60 -8.33 -34.39
CA ASN A 111 4.54 -8.06 -35.82
C ASN A 111 5.95 -7.91 -36.42
N GLY A 112 6.85 -7.20 -35.74
CA GLY A 112 8.20 -6.99 -36.26
C GLY A 112 9.04 -8.26 -36.35
N ILE A 113 8.95 -9.16 -35.36
CA ILE A 113 9.63 -10.47 -35.41
C ILE A 113 9.04 -11.31 -36.55
N LYS A 114 7.71 -11.26 -36.71
CA LYS A 114 7.03 -11.95 -37.80
C LYS A 114 7.52 -11.50 -39.17
N GLU A 115 7.56 -10.18 -39.41
CA GLU A 115 8.07 -9.61 -40.66
C GLU A 115 9.52 -10.02 -40.93
N LYS A 116 10.38 -10.04 -39.90
CA LYS A 116 11.78 -10.49 -40.06
C LYS A 116 11.91 -11.98 -40.37
N ALA A 117 11.05 -12.81 -39.78
CA ALA A 117 11.00 -14.24 -40.11
C ALA A 117 10.57 -14.45 -41.57
N GLU A 118 9.53 -13.74 -42.04
CA GLU A 118 9.06 -13.79 -43.44
C GLU A 118 10.14 -13.31 -44.43
N GLU A 119 10.82 -12.18 -44.13
CA GLU A 119 11.96 -11.66 -44.92
C GLU A 119 13.09 -12.68 -45.06
N MET A 120 13.30 -13.51 -44.03
CA MET A 120 14.37 -14.50 -43.97
C MET A 120 13.95 -15.88 -44.51
N GLY A 121 12.71 -16.03 -44.96
CA GLY A 121 12.19 -17.25 -45.59
C GLY A 121 11.72 -18.33 -44.61
N TYR A 122 11.42 -17.97 -43.36
CA TYR A 122 10.82 -18.87 -42.38
C TYR A 122 9.29 -18.89 -42.54
N ASP A 123 8.67 -20.00 -42.16
CA ASP A 123 7.21 -20.14 -42.16
C ASP A 123 6.69 -19.64 -40.81
N VAL A 124 5.92 -18.54 -40.82
CA VAL A 124 5.82 -17.72 -39.60
C VAL A 124 4.56 -18.01 -38.80
N PRO A 125 4.69 -18.40 -37.52
CA PRO A 125 3.55 -18.72 -36.68
C PRO A 125 2.76 -17.48 -36.25
N GLU A 126 1.44 -17.66 -36.09
CA GLU A 126 0.57 -16.67 -35.47
C GLU A 126 0.73 -16.70 -33.94
N VAL A 127 1.61 -15.88 -33.38
CA VAL A 127 1.70 -15.68 -31.93
C VAL A 127 0.64 -14.68 -31.47
N ARG A 128 -0.21 -15.07 -30.50
CA ARG A 128 -1.36 -14.29 -30.04
C ARG A 128 -1.20 -13.83 -28.60
N SER A 129 -1.46 -12.56 -28.32
CA SER A 129 -1.67 -12.02 -26.97
C SER A 129 -3.15 -11.69 -26.75
N ALA A 130 -3.61 -11.74 -25.49
CA ALA A 130 -4.90 -11.18 -25.11
C ALA A 130 -4.99 -10.80 -23.63
N VAL A 131 -5.78 -9.77 -23.31
CA VAL A 131 -6.10 -9.36 -21.93
C VAL A 131 -7.34 -10.07 -21.39
N ARG A 132 -7.18 -10.72 -20.23
CA ARG A 132 -8.22 -11.40 -19.48
C ARG A 132 -8.40 -10.76 -18.11
N THR A 133 -9.47 -9.98 -17.94
CA THR A 133 -9.79 -9.34 -16.65
C THR A 133 -11.28 -9.50 -16.31
N GLY A 134 -11.70 -8.90 -15.18
CA GLY A 134 -13.12 -8.77 -14.84
C GLY A 134 -13.96 -8.01 -15.87
N ASP A 135 -13.34 -7.18 -16.72
CA ASP A 135 -14.03 -6.41 -17.77
C ASP A 135 -14.20 -7.19 -19.08
N THR A 136 -13.52 -8.33 -19.23
CA THR A 136 -13.62 -9.15 -20.44
C THR A 136 -15.06 -9.65 -20.62
N THR A 137 -15.65 -9.34 -21.77
CA THR A 137 -17.03 -9.69 -22.12
C THR A 137 -17.18 -11.20 -22.32
N ASP A 138 -18.37 -11.76 -22.08
CA ASP A 138 -18.60 -13.20 -22.23
C ASP A 138 -18.34 -13.73 -23.64
N ALA A 139 -18.50 -12.88 -24.67
CA ALA A 139 -18.13 -13.20 -26.05
C ALA A 139 -16.61 -13.37 -26.21
N GLU A 140 -15.81 -12.46 -25.65
CA GLU A 140 -14.34 -12.57 -25.63
C GLU A 140 -13.91 -13.78 -24.80
N LYS A 141 -14.55 -14.02 -23.65
CA LYS A 141 -14.29 -15.21 -22.82
C LYS A 141 -14.50 -16.52 -23.61
N ALA A 142 -15.56 -16.58 -24.41
CA ALA A 142 -15.85 -17.74 -25.25
C ALA A 142 -14.80 -17.89 -26.36
N LYS A 143 -14.43 -16.79 -27.05
CA LYS A 143 -13.38 -16.79 -28.07
C LYS A 143 -12.05 -17.29 -27.52
N MET A 144 -11.64 -16.80 -26.35
CA MET A 144 -10.41 -17.24 -25.69
C MET A 144 -10.45 -18.73 -25.32
N ARG A 145 -11.60 -19.28 -24.95
CA ARG A 145 -11.70 -20.72 -24.63
C ARG A 145 -11.54 -21.58 -25.88
N ASP A 146 -12.08 -21.13 -27.01
CA ASP A 146 -12.08 -21.91 -28.25
C ASP A 146 -10.74 -21.77 -29.01
N LYS A 147 -10.12 -20.57 -28.96
CA LYS A 147 -8.76 -20.30 -29.46
C LYS A 147 -7.97 -19.48 -28.43
N PRO A 148 -7.36 -20.13 -27.41
CA PRO A 148 -6.55 -19.46 -26.40
C PRO A 148 -5.43 -18.59 -26.96
N PRO A 149 -5.11 -17.45 -26.30
CA PRO A 149 -3.90 -16.71 -26.59
C PRO A 149 -2.68 -17.49 -26.09
N HIS A 150 -1.53 -17.30 -26.73
CA HIS A 150 -0.26 -17.85 -26.25
C HIS A 150 0.33 -17.01 -25.11
N ILE A 151 0.07 -15.70 -25.13
CA ILE A 151 0.42 -14.74 -24.08
C ILE A 151 -0.88 -14.23 -23.43
N MET A 152 -1.09 -14.57 -22.16
CA MET A 152 -2.26 -14.13 -21.40
C MET A 152 -1.87 -13.05 -20.40
N ILE A 153 -2.46 -11.86 -20.55
CA ILE A 153 -2.31 -10.76 -19.59
C ILE A 153 -3.52 -10.75 -18.68
N THR A 154 -3.34 -10.78 -17.36
CA THR A 154 -4.43 -10.91 -16.39
C THR A 154 -4.15 -10.17 -15.08
N THR A 155 -5.12 -10.18 -14.16
CA THR A 155 -4.97 -9.68 -12.79
C THR A 155 -5.00 -10.84 -11.79
N PRO A 156 -4.50 -10.67 -10.55
CA PRO A 156 -4.51 -11.74 -9.54
C PRO A 156 -5.89 -12.40 -9.33
N GLU A 157 -6.95 -11.61 -9.25
CA GLU A 157 -8.32 -12.11 -9.06
C GLU A 157 -8.80 -12.89 -10.29
N SER A 158 -8.49 -12.39 -11.48
CA SER A 158 -8.87 -13.04 -12.75
C SER A 158 -8.13 -14.36 -12.93
N LEU A 159 -6.86 -14.44 -12.51
CA LEU A 159 -6.10 -15.70 -12.43
C LEU A 159 -6.77 -16.70 -11.49
N GLY A 160 -7.21 -16.28 -10.30
CA GLY A 160 -7.98 -17.13 -9.38
C GLY A 160 -9.23 -17.75 -10.03
N ILE A 161 -9.97 -16.97 -10.82
CA ILE A 161 -11.13 -17.46 -11.60
C ILE A 161 -10.70 -18.47 -12.66
N LEU A 162 -9.62 -18.21 -13.40
CA LEU A 162 -9.13 -19.10 -14.47
C LEU A 162 -8.71 -20.46 -13.91
N LEU A 163 -7.97 -20.47 -12.79
CA LEU A 163 -7.55 -21.69 -12.09
C LEU A 163 -8.73 -22.50 -11.53
N SER A 164 -9.86 -21.85 -11.25
CA SER A 164 -11.10 -22.51 -10.81
C SER A 164 -12.10 -22.78 -11.94
N SER A 165 -11.67 -22.65 -13.20
CA SER A 165 -12.50 -22.87 -14.39
C SER A 165 -12.08 -24.16 -15.10
N PRO A 166 -12.78 -25.30 -14.89
CA PRO A 166 -12.31 -26.61 -15.34
C PRO A 166 -11.95 -26.72 -16.82
N LYS A 167 -12.68 -26.02 -17.71
CA LYS A 167 -12.39 -26.06 -19.15
C LYS A 167 -11.18 -25.23 -19.56
N PHE A 168 -10.96 -24.10 -18.89
CA PHE A 168 -9.91 -23.16 -19.29
C PHE A 168 -8.59 -23.49 -18.60
N ARG A 169 -8.61 -24.03 -17.37
CA ARG A 169 -7.39 -24.42 -16.65
C ARG A 169 -6.54 -25.41 -17.44
N GLU A 170 -7.17 -26.32 -18.18
CA GLU A 170 -6.46 -27.31 -19.01
C GLU A 170 -5.62 -26.62 -20.09
N LYS A 171 -6.03 -25.43 -20.54
CA LYS A 171 -5.29 -24.58 -21.49
C LYS A 171 -4.11 -23.82 -20.87
N MET A 172 -3.87 -23.99 -19.57
CA MET A 172 -2.80 -23.33 -18.82
C MET A 172 -1.71 -24.30 -18.35
N ARG A 173 -1.81 -25.61 -18.66
CA ARG A 173 -0.83 -26.61 -18.20
C ARG A 173 0.55 -26.46 -18.81
N ASN A 174 0.63 -25.87 -20.00
CA ASN A 174 1.85 -25.59 -20.74
C ASN A 174 2.44 -24.20 -20.48
N ILE A 175 1.98 -23.49 -19.44
CA ILE A 175 2.59 -22.22 -19.04
C ILE A 175 4.05 -22.47 -18.63
N LYS A 176 4.97 -21.82 -19.34
CA LYS A 176 6.42 -21.87 -19.11
C LYS A 176 6.96 -20.65 -18.41
N TYR A 177 6.36 -19.48 -18.66
CA TYR A 177 6.80 -18.21 -18.08
C TYR A 177 5.65 -17.53 -17.35
N THR A 178 5.88 -17.14 -16.11
CA THR A 178 4.96 -16.30 -15.32
C THR A 178 5.66 -15.00 -14.94
N ILE A 179 5.24 -13.90 -15.57
CA ILE A 179 5.77 -12.55 -15.34
C ILE A 179 4.86 -11.85 -14.33
N VAL A 180 5.41 -11.39 -13.21
CA VAL A 180 4.71 -10.58 -12.20
C VAL A 180 5.25 -9.17 -12.26
N ASP A 181 4.47 -8.27 -12.84
CA ASP A 181 4.88 -6.89 -13.01
C ASP A 181 4.55 -6.03 -11.77
N GLU A 182 5.37 -5.00 -11.55
CA GLU A 182 5.32 -4.10 -10.39
C GLU A 182 5.05 -4.85 -9.08
N ILE A 183 5.78 -5.94 -8.84
CA ILE A 183 5.51 -6.91 -7.78
C ILE A 183 5.39 -6.26 -6.39
N HIS A 184 6.11 -5.17 -6.16
CA HIS A 184 6.06 -4.39 -4.93
C HIS A 184 4.71 -3.74 -4.64
N SER A 185 3.96 -3.37 -5.68
CA SER A 185 2.62 -2.79 -5.53
C SER A 185 1.59 -3.84 -5.10
N LEU A 186 1.92 -5.13 -5.27
CA LEU A 186 1.08 -6.25 -4.89
C LEU A 186 1.47 -6.81 -3.54
N SER A 187 2.78 -7.01 -3.27
CA SER A 187 3.27 -7.73 -2.09
C SER A 187 2.85 -7.13 -0.75
N GLU A 188 2.66 -5.81 -0.65
CA GLU A 188 2.30 -5.13 0.61
C GLU A 188 0.80 -5.14 0.95
N ASN A 189 -0.02 -5.92 0.24
CA ASN A 189 -1.47 -5.96 0.49
C ASN A 189 -2.09 -7.33 0.21
N LYS A 190 -3.37 -7.47 0.59
CA LYS A 190 -4.13 -8.73 0.41
C LYS A 190 -4.26 -9.19 -1.05
N ARG A 191 -4.10 -8.31 -2.05
CA ARG A 191 -4.03 -8.75 -3.47
C ARG A 191 -2.75 -9.52 -3.74
N GLY A 192 -1.63 -9.13 -3.13
CA GLY A 192 -0.40 -9.90 -3.14
C GLY A 192 -0.53 -11.24 -2.41
N VAL A 193 -1.23 -11.27 -1.28
CA VAL A 193 -1.51 -12.55 -0.58
C VAL A 193 -2.31 -13.49 -1.47
N HIS A 194 -3.34 -12.98 -2.15
CA HIS A 194 -4.11 -13.73 -3.13
C HIS A 194 -3.25 -14.18 -4.32
N LEU A 195 -2.37 -13.32 -4.84
CA LEU A 195 -1.47 -13.68 -5.93
C LEU A 195 -0.51 -14.80 -5.52
N SER A 196 0.14 -14.70 -4.35
CA SER A 196 1.08 -15.69 -3.82
C SER A 196 0.43 -17.08 -3.82
N MET A 197 -0.82 -17.17 -3.33
CA MET A 197 -1.60 -18.40 -3.36
C MET A 197 -2.03 -18.86 -4.76
N SER A 198 -2.32 -17.93 -5.66
CA SER A 198 -2.64 -18.25 -7.07
C SER A 198 -1.43 -18.79 -7.82
N LEU A 199 -0.21 -18.32 -7.51
CA LEU A 199 1.02 -18.81 -8.11
C LEU A 199 1.29 -20.27 -7.70
N GLU A 200 1.10 -20.64 -6.44
CA GLU A 200 1.27 -22.04 -6.01
C GLU A 200 0.20 -22.98 -6.57
N ARG A 201 -1.04 -22.50 -6.74
CA ARG A 201 -2.07 -23.26 -7.46
C ARG A 201 -1.77 -23.42 -8.95
N LEU A 202 -1.05 -22.47 -9.54
CA LEU A 202 -0.60 -22.56 -10.92
C LEU A 202 0.58 -23.54 -11.04
N GLU A 203 1.55 -23.44 -10.13
CA GLU A 203 2.68 -24.35 -10.01
C GLU A 203 2.25 -25.82 -9.99
N ASP A 204 1.21 -26.12 -9.21
CA ASP A 204 0.62 -27.46 -9.09
C ASP A 204 -0.14 -27.90 -10.36
N LEU A 205 -0.68 -26.96 -11.13
CA LEU A 205 -1.44 -27.25 -12.34
C LEU A 205 -0.55 -27.58 -13.55
N THR A 206 0.59 -26.90 -13.66
CA THR A 206 1.50 -26.95 -14.80
C THR A 206 2.29 -28.27 -14.86
N TYR A 207 2.60 -28.74 -16.07
CA TYR A 207 3.39 -29.97 -16.23
C TYR A 207 4.85 -29.83 -15.77
N GLU A 208 5.40 -28.63 -15.92
CA GLU A 208 6.72 -28.25 -15.47
C GLU A 208 6.60 -26.98 -14.63
N SER A 209 7.53 -26.79 -13.68
CA SER A 209 7.58 -25.58 -12.86
C SER A 209 7.76 -24.35 -13.78
N PRO A 210 6.82 -23.38 -13.76
CA PRO A 210 6.92 -22.20 -14.60
C PRO A 210 8.04 -21.29 -14.10
N THR A 211 8.85 -20.77 -15.02
CA THR A 211 9.86 -19.76 -14.72
C THR A 211 9.17 -18.47 -14.29
N ARG A 212 9.33 -18.09 -13.01
CA ARG A 212 8.75 -16.88 -12.43
C ARG A 212 9.70 -15.70 -12.58
N ILE A 213 9.19 -14.63 -13.19
CA ILE A 213 9.94 -13.41 -13.48
C ILE A 213 9.26 -12.25 -12.78
N GLY A 214 9.88 -11.71 -11.74
CA GLY A 214 9.39 -10.51 -11.05
C GLY A 214 9.98 -9.26 -11.66
N LEU A 215 9.16 -8.26 -11.93
CA LEU A 215 9.61 -6.92 -12.29
C LEU A 215 9.32 -5.96 -11.14
N SER A 216 10.34 -5.22 -10.71
CA SER A 216 10.18 -4.22 -9.67
C SER A 216 10.97 -2.95 -9.97
N ALA A 217 10.48 -1.83 -9.43
CA ALA A 217 11.33 -0.69 -9.10
C ALA A 217 12.22 -1.01 -7.87
N THR A 218 13.10 -0.09 -7.49
CA THR A 218 13.96 -0.21 -6.32
C THR A 218 13.13 -0.44 -5.05
N GLN A 219 13.47 -1.46 -4.25
CA GLN A 219 12.75 -1.87 -3.03
C GLN A 219 13.70 -2.39 -1.97
N ALA A 220 13.24 -2.50 -0.72
CA ALA A 220 13.98 -3.15 0.35
C ALA A 220 13.02 -3.92 1.30
N PRO A 221 13.41 -5.10 1.83
CA PRO A 221 14.51 -5.95 1.39
C PRO A 221 14.17 -6.73 0.10
N ILE A 222 15.07 -6.71 -0.90
CA ILE A 222 14.84 -7.31 -2.24
C ILE A 222 14.77 -8.84 -2.17
N ASP A 223 15.54 -9.46 -1.29
CA ASP A 223 15.54 -10.90 -1.08
C ASP A 223 14.21 -11.43 -0.54
N GLU A 224 13.51 -10.68 0.32
CA GLU A 224 12.15 -11.05 0.76
C GLU A 224 11.15 -10.98 -0.40
N ILE A 225 11.28 -10.01 -1.31
CA ILE A 225 10.45 -9.96 -2.52
C ILE A 225 10.75 -11.16 -3.43
N ALA A 226 12.02 -11.56 -3.52
CA ALA A 226 12.41 -12.73 -4.30
C ALA A 226 11.80 -14.02 -3.70
N LYS A 227 11.83 -14.18 -2.37
CA LYS A 227 11.15 -15.28 -1.66
C LYS A 227 9.63 -15.25 -1.90
N TYR A 228 9.02 -14.07 -1.84
CA TYR A 228 7.60 -13.88 -2.13
C TYR A 228 7.23 -14.32 -3.57
N LEU A 229 8.04 -13.95 -4.56
CA LEU A 229 7.81 -14.32 -5.96
C LEU A 229 7.82 -15.84 -6.16
N VAL A 230 8.82 -16.52 -5.60
CA VAL A 230 9.11 -17.93 -5.92
C VAL A 230 8.49 -18.93 -4.96
N GLY A 231 8.12 -18.50 -3.75
CA GLY A 231 7.58 -19.38 -2.72
C GLY A 231 8.57 -20.46 -2.27
N TYR A 232 8.04 -21.52 -1.71
CA TYR A 232 8.80 -22.62 -1.13
C TYR A 232 8.52 -23.91 -1.89
N ASN A 233 9.58 -24.70 -2.09
CA ASN A 233 9.44 -26.10 -2.40
C ASN A 233 9.00 -26.83 -1.14
N VAL A 234 8.20 -27.87 -1.35
CA VAL A 234 7.95 -28.89 -0.33
C VAL A 234 8.21 -30.22 -0.97
N GLU A 235 8.95 -31.05 -0.27
CA GLU A 235 9.17 -32.44 -0.64
C GLU A 235 7.84 -33.23 -0.56
N GLU A 236 7.54 -34.01 -1.60
CA GLU A 236 6.18 -34.47 -1.88
C GLU A 236 5.87 -35.88 -1.36
N GLU A 237 4.78 -36.01 -0.60
CA GLU A 237 4.00 -37.25 -0.48
C GLU A 237 3.09 -37.42 -1.71
N THR A 238 2.88 -38.66 -2.18
CA THR A 238 1.93 -38.93 -3.29
C THR A 238 0.50 -38.79 -2.80
N TRP A 239 -0.20 -37.77 -3.28
CA TRP A 239 -1.63 -37.56 -3.02
C TRP A 239 -2.47 -37.98 -4.22
N THR A 240 -3.64 -38.54 -3.95
CA THR A 240 -4.65 -38.84 -4.97
C THR A 240 -5.83 -37.89 -4.81
N ASP A 241 -5.96 -36.97 -5.76
CA ASP A 241 -7.14 -36.13 -5.94
C ASP A 241 -8.15 -36.82 -6.87
N GLU A 242 -9.36 -36.27 -6.98
CA GLU A 242 -10.42 -36.86 -7.79
C GLU A 242 -11.10 -35.80 -8.65
N THR A 243 -11.26 -36.08 -9.95
CA THR A 243 -12.04 -35.21 -10.84
C THR A 243 -13.51 -35.13 -10.42
N GLU A 244 -14.26 -34.21 -11.02
CA GLU A 244 -15.72 -34.16 -10.83
C GLU A 244 -16.45 -35.44 -11.30
N TYR A 245 -15.78 -36.30 -12.07
CA TYR A 245 -16.32 -37.51 -12.68
C TYR A 245 -15.84 -38.82 -12.02
N GLY A 246 -15.05 -38.74 -10.97
CA GLY A 246 -14.58 -39.93 -10.24
C GLY A 246 -13.27 -40.54 -10.75
N GLU A 247 -12.56 -39.84 -11.63
CA GLU A 247 -11.24 -40.27 -12.11
C GLU A 247 -10.17 -39.81 -11.11
N GLU A 248 -9.31 -40.73 -10.69
CA GLU A 248 -8.17 -40.41 -9.81
C GLU A 248 -7.12 -39.62 -10.58
N ILE A 249 -6.64 -38.55 -9.94
CA ILE A 249 -5.48 -37.78 -10.38
C ILE A 249 -4.36 -38.10 -9.40
N THR A 250 -3.37 -38.86 -9.85
CA THR A 250 -2.12 -39.08 -9.10
C THR A 250 -1.19 -37.89 -9.32
N ALA A 251 -0.91 -37.13 -8.25
CA ALA A 251 0.19 -36.18 -8.22
C ALA A 251 1.48 -36.94 -7.86
N ALA A 252 2.54 -36.83 -8.67
CA ALA A 252 3.82 -37.56 -8.53
C ALA A 252 4.99 -36.59 -8.28
N GLU A 253 5.67 -36.67 -7.13
CA GLU A 253 6.96 -37.36 -6.80
C GLU A 253 8.23 -36.49 -6.95
N LYS A 254 8.79 -36.04 -5.82
CA LYS A 254 10.23 -36.23 -5.44
C LYS A 254 10.59 -35.79 -3.99
N ALA A 255 11.27 -36.73 -3.32
CA ALA A 255 12.21 -36.67 -2.18
C ALA A 255 11.71 -36.17 -0.80
N ASP A 256 12.55 -36.26 0.23
CA ASP A 256 12.26 -36.66 1.62
C ASP A 256 12.94 -35.73 2.67
N SER A 257 12.21 -34.74 3.18
CA SER A 257 12.57 -33.87 4.32
C SER A 257 11.38 -33.01 4.78
N GLU A 258 11.37 -32.67 6.07
CA GLU A 258 10.31 -31.87 6.73
C GLU A 258 10.54 -30.34 6.58
N GLU A 259 11.48 -29.90 5.73
CA GLU A 259 11.88 -28.49 5.62
C GLU A 259 11.35 -27.81 4.35
N TYR A 260 10.69 -26.66 4.53
CA TYR A 260 10.22 -25.80 3.43
C TYR A 260 11.39 -24.98 2.90
N GLU A 261 12.04 -25.45 1.83
CA GLU A 261 13.16 -24.74 1.22
C GLU A 261 12.69 -23.73 0.18
N THR A 262 13.24 -22.52 0.20
CA THR A 262 12.90 -21.50 -0.80
C THR A 262 13.30 -21.96 -2.21
N ARG A 263 12.44 -21.73 -3.20
CA ARG A 263 12.82 -21.91 -4.61
C ARG A 263 13.94 -20.94 -4.99
N GLY A 264 14.93 -21.40 -5.76
CA GLY A 264 16.01 -20.53 -6.20
C GLY A 264 15.50 -19.36 -7.04
N CYS A 265 16.11 -18.19 -6.85
CA CYS A 265 15.81 -16.97 -7.61
C CYS A 265 17.09 -16.15 -7.80
N LYS A 266 17.29 -15.64 -9.02
CA LYS A 266 18.39 -14.73 -9.36
C LYS A 266 17.91 -13.29 -9.27
N ILE A 267 18.55 -12.51 -8.42
CA ILE A 267 18.27 -11.08 -8.29
C ILE A 267 19.17 -10.32 -9.27
N VAL A 268 18.56 -9.79 -10.32
CA VAL A 268 19.18 -8.84 -11.25
C VAL A 268 18.93 -7.45 -10.70
N ASP A 269 19.82 -7.00 -9.82
CA ASP A 269 19.78 -5.63 -9.31
C ASP A 269 20.62 -4.72 -10.19
N THR A 270 19.93 -4.05 -11.11
CA THR A 270 20.52 -3.02 -11.98
C THR A 270 19.99 -1.64 -11.64
N ALA A 271 19.32 -1.51 -10.49
CA ALA A 271 18.95 -0.23 -9.92
C ALA A 271 20.21 0.45 -9.36
N ALA A 272 21.13 0.84 -10.24
CA ALA A 272 21.93 2.01 -9.93
C ALA A 272 20.92 3.17 -9.79
N SER A 273 20.99 3.95 -8.72
CA SER A 273 20.23 5.19 -8.62
C SER A 273 20.39 5.94 -9.93
N LYS A 274 19.30 6.04 -10.67
CA LYS A 274 19.21 7.07 -11.70
C LYS A 274 19.55 8.36 -10.97
N GLU A 275 20.53 9.12 -11.45
CA GLU A 275 20.95 10.31 -10.74
C GLU A 275 19.74 11.21 -10.51
N ILE A 276 19.38 11.40 -9.25
CA ILE A 276 18.19 12.14 -8.86
C ILE A 276 18.60 13.59 -8.56
N ASP A 277 18.17 14.50 -9.41
CA ASP A 277 18.19 15.94 -9.13
C ASP A 277 16.93 16.30 -8.35
N LEU A 278 16.98 16.03 -7.04
CA LEU A 278 15.91 16.32 -6.09
C LEU A 278 16.35 17.35 -5.06
N GLU A 279 15.48 18.33 -4.83
CA GLU A 279 15.67 19.36 -3.81
C GLU A 279 14.36 19.59 -3.06
N THR A 280 14.47 19.84 -1.76
CA THR A 280 13.34 20.34 -0.94
C THR A 280 13.43 21.86 -0.86
N VAL A 281 12.32 22.54 -1.17
CA VAL A 281 12.24 24.00 -1.27
C VAL A 281 11.02 24.53 -0.54
N SER A 282 11.18 25.70 0.08
CA SER A 282 10.07 26.44 0.67
C SER A 282 9.84 27.75 -0.11
N PRO A 283 8.59 28.13 -0.42
CA PRO A 283 8.31 29.35 -1.17
C PRO A 283 8.58 30.62 -0.35
N VAL A 284 8.73 30.52 0.97
CA VAL A 284 8.94 31.65 1.88
C VAL A 284 9.97 31.30 2.95
N ARG A 285 10.65 32.33 3.48
CA ARG A 285 11.65 32.16 4.56
C ARG A 285 11.03 31.82 5.91
N ASP A 286 9.86 32.41 6.23
CA ASP A 286 9.19 32.25 7.52
C ASP A 286 7.85 31.54 7.36
N LEU A 287 7.82 30.24 7.66
CA LEU A 287 6.63 29.41 7.55
C LEU A 287 5.57 29.71 8.63
N ILE A 288 5.92 30.41 9.71
CA ILE A 288 5.03 30.71 10.83
C ILE A 288 4.38 32.08 10.64
N HIS A 289 5.18 33.14 10.51
CA HIS A 289 4.68 34.52 10.55
C HIS A 289 4.24 35.06 9.20
N THR A 290 4.66 34.46 8.08
CA THR A 290 4.19 34.89 6.76
C THR A 290 2.68 34.66 6.61
N PRO A 291 1.88 35.63 6.12
CA PRO A 291 0.44 35.47 5.95
C PRO A 291 0.06 34.25 5.07
N PRO A 292 -1.06 33.55 5.37
CA PRO A 292 -1.47 32.38 4.59
C PRO A 292 -1.64 32.65 3.09
N GLN A 293 -2.20 33.81 2.73
CA GLN A 293 -2.41 34.19 1.33
C GLN A 293 -1.07 34.36 0.62
N GLU A 294 -0.10 35.04 1.24
CA GLU A 294 1.24 35.23 0.68
C GLU A 294 1.99 33.90 0.47
N ILE A 295 1.90 32.95 1.41
CA ILE A 295 2.49 31.61 1.20
C ILE A 295 1.85 30.89 0.01
N ASN A 296 0.52 30.90 -0.07
CA ASN A 296 -0.18 30.23 -1.17
C ASN A 296 0.15 30.87 -2.52
N GLU A 297 0.19 32.21 -2.57
CA GLU A 297 0.57 32.96 -3.77
C GLU A 297 2.00 32.61 -4.19
N ALA A 298 2.96 32.68 -3.26
CA ALA A 298 4.35 32.32 -3.52
C ALA A 298 4.52 30.86 -3.96
N MET A 299 3.78 29.92 -3.36
CA MET A 299 3.78 28.51 -3.75
C MET A 299 3.34 28.32 -5.20
N TYR A 300 2.19 28.87 -5.59
CA TYR A 300 1.67 28.73 -6.94
C TYR A 300 2.49 29.52 -7.97
N ASP A 301 3.08 30.66 -7.59
CA ASP A 301 4.02 31.41 -8.44
C ASP A 301 5.29 30.58 -8.70
N GLN A 302 5.85 29.96 -7.66
CA GLN A 302 7.00 29.07 -7.79
C GLN A 302 6.68 27.85 -8.66
N MET A 303 5.53 27.21 -8.45
CA MET A 303 5.07 26.11 -9.31
C MET A 303 4.92 26.55 -10.76
N HIS A 304 4.32 27.73 -11.00
CA HIS A 304 4.15 28.26 -12.35
C HIS A 304 5.50 28.50 -13.04
N ASN A 305 6.43 29.14 -12.35
CA ASN A 305 7.78 29.40 -12.88
C ASN A 305 8.50 28.08 -13.23
N LEU A 306 8.48 27.10 -12.32
CA LEU A 306 9.07 25.79 -12.56
C LEU A 306 8.43 25.08 -13.77
N VAL A 307 7.11 25.19 -13.93
CA VAL A 307 6.39 24.65 -15.10
C VAL A 307 6.77 25.40 -16.39
N GLN A 308 6.98 26.71 -16.35
CA GLN A 308 7.39 27.46 -17.54
C GLN A 308 8.78 27.03 -18.04
N ASP A 309 9.67 26.68 -17.12
CA ASP A 309 11.06 26.27 -17.39
C ASP A 309 11.20 24.83 -17.94
N HIS A 310 10.10 24.07 -18.02
CA HIS A 310 10.10 22.63 -18.34
C HIS A 310 9.01 22.27 -19.36
N GLU A 311 9.27 21.36 -20.29
CA GLU A 311 8.33 21.02 -21.37
C GLU A 311 7.06 20.33 -20.84
N SER A 312 7.20 19.41 -19.89
CA SER A 312 6.12 18.56 -19.37
C SER A 312 6.29 18.24 -17.88
N THR A 313 5.34 18.68 -17.06
CA THR A 313 5.41 18.57 -15.60
C THR A 313 4.29 17.70 -15.02
N ILE A 314 4.63 16.82 -14.08
CA ILE A 314 3.63 16.18 -13.21
C ILE A 314 3.67 16.82 -11.83
N ILE A 315 2.49 17.15 -11.29
CA ILE A 315 2.33 17.67 -9.94
C ILE A 315 1.62 16.61 -9.09
N PHE A 316 2.33 16.03 -8.13
CA PHE A 316 1.77 15.10 -7.15
C PHE A 316 1.25 15.84 -5.92
N THR A 317 0.07 15.44 -5.48
CA THR A 317 -0.53 15.85 -4.20
C THR A 317 -0.93 14.62 -3.39
N ASN A 318 -1.18 14.77 -2.09
CA ASN A 318 -1.53 13.64 -1.25
C ASN A 318 -3.04 13.34 -1.18
N THR A 319 -3.91 14.20 -1.72
CA THR A 319 -5.36 14.01 -1.64
C THR A 319 -6.03 14.40 -2.96
N ARG A 320 -7.14 13.75 -3.30
CA ARG A 320 -7.93 14.09 -4.50
C ARG A 320 -8.42 15.53 -4.45
N SER A 321 -8.81 15.99 -3.25
CA SER A 321 -9.23 17.37 -3.04
C SER A 321 -8.11 18.40 -3.25
N ALA A 322 -6.86 18.04 -2.96
CA ALA A 322 -5.71 18.89 -3.23
C ALA A 322 -5.39 18.94 -4.73
N THR A 323 -5.49 17.80 -5.44
CA THR A 323 -5.34 17.73 -6.90
C THR A 323 -6.27 18.72 -7.60
N GLU A 324 -7.57 18.65 -7.32
CA GLU A 324 -8.57 19.54 -7.94
C GLU A 324 -8.33 21.01 -7.56
N ARG A 325 -7.94 21.28 -6.32
CA ARG A 325 -7.64 22.64 -5.85
C ARG A 325 -6.45 23.24 -6.57
N VAL A 326 -5.38 22.47 -6.77
CA VAL A 326 -4.19 22.92 -7.49
C VAL A 326 -4.54 23.24 -8.94
N VAL A 327 -5.31 22.37 -9.61
CA VAL A 327 -5.78 22.61 -10.99
C VAL A 327 -6.56 23.92 -11.07
N ASN A 328 -7.55 24.11 -10.20
CA ASN A 328 -8.39 25.31 -10.21
C ASN A 328 -7.57 26.58 -9.91
N ASN A 329 -6.68 26.56 -8.92
CA ASN A 329 -5.87 27.74 -8.58
C ASN A 329 -4.90 28.12 -9.70
N LEU A 330 -4.26 27.15 -10.36
CA LEU A 330 -3.38 27.44 -11.49
C LEU A 330 -4.16 28.00 -12.69
N LYS A 331 -5.35 27.45 -12.99
CA LYS A 331 -6.25 27.99 -14.02
C LYS A 331 -6.73 29.40 -13.71
N ASP A 332 -7.16 29.65 -12.48
CA ASP A 332 -7.70 30.95 -12.07
C ASP A 332 -6.60 32.03 -12.06
N ARG A 333 -5.38 31.71 -11.62
CA ARG A 333 -4.27 32.66 -11.50
C ARG A 333 -3.53 32.90 -12.82
N PHE A 334 -3.39 31.87 -13.67
CA PHE A 334 -2.67 31.95 -14.94
C PHE A 334 -3.48 31.34 -16.10
N PRO A 335 -4.66 31.89 -16.42
CA PRO A 335 -5.59 31.30 -17.38
C PRO A 335 -5.00 31.17 -18.79
N ASP A 336 -4.19 32.15 -19.22
CA ASP A 336 -3.57 32.18 -20.54
C ASP A 336 -2.69 30.96 -20.82
N PHE A 337 -2.15 30.33 -19.78
CA PHE A 337 -1.31 29.14 -19.92
C PHE A 337 -2.06 27.83 -19.64
N TYR A 338 -2.88 27.76 -18.59
CA TYR A 338 -3.40 26.50 -18.06
C TYR A 338 -4.80 26.10 -18.54
N ASP A 339 -5.56 26.91 -19.28
CA ASP A 339 -6.96 26.59 -19.60
C ASP A 339 -7.14 25.19 -20.22
N GLU A 340 -6.34 24.86 -21.25
CA GLU A 340 -6.31 23.54 -21.91
C GLU A 340 -5.05 22.72 -21.60
N ASN A 341 -3.99 23.32 -21.04
CA ASN A 341 -2.69 22.65 -20.81
C ASN A 341 -2.55 21.92 -19.46
N ILE A 342 -3.62 21.83 -18.66
CA ILE A 342 -3.61 21.13 -17.37
C ILE A 342 -4.76 20.13 -17.23
N GLY A 343 -4.48 18.98 -16.62
CA GLY A 343 -5.48 17.94 -16.34
C GLY A 343 -5.34 17.35 -14.94
N ALA A 344 -6.47 17.17 -14.25
CA ALA A 344 -6.53 16.37 -13.04
C ALA A 344 -6.52 14.88 -13.38
N HIS A 345 -5.90 14.06 -12.54
CA HIS A 345 -5.92 12.60 -12.65
C HIS A 345 -5.98 11.94 -11.27
N HIS A 346 -7.12 11.34 -10.91
CA HIS A 346 -7.28 10.56 -9.68
C HIS A 346 -8.40 9.51 -9.79
N SER A 347 -8.41 8.57 -8.84
CA SER A 347 -9.26 7.37 -8.90
C SER A 347 -10.78 7.62 -8.91
N SER A 348 -11.25 8.79 -8.44
CA SER A 348 -12.68 9.15 -8.52
C SER A 348 -13.12 9.70 -9.88
N MET A 349 -12.20 9.90 -10.83
CA MET A 349 -12.53 10.30 -12.20
C MET A 349 -12.96 9.08 -13.03
N SER A 350 -13.81 9.34 -14.04
CA SER A 350 -14.21 8.32 -15.00
C SER A 350 -13.01 7.77 -15.77
N ARG A 351 -13.08 6.51 -16.19
CA ARG A 351 -12.02 5.86 -17.00
C ARG A 351 -11.74 6.65 -18.27
N GLU A 352 -12.79 7.09 -18.96
CA GLU A 352 -12.68 7.87 -20.20
C GLU A 352 -11.89 9.16 -19.98
N LYS A 353 -12.17 9.90 -18.89
CA LYS A 353 -11.47 11.14 -18.58
C LYS A 353 -10.01 10.91 -18.19
N ARG A 354 -9.72 9.81 -17.47
CA ARG A 354 -8.36 9.43 -17.12
C ARG A 354 -7.52 9.09 -18.37
N LEU A 355 -8.06 8.25 -19.25
CA LEU A 355 -7.42 7.93 -20.53
C LEU A 355 -7.19 9.17 -21.40
N GLU A 356 -8.13 10.10 -21.42
CA GLU A 356 -7.98 11.37 -22.15
C GLU A 356 -6.77 12.17 -21.63
N VAL A 357 -6.61 12.27 -20.31
CA VAL A 357 -5.46 12.97 -19.69
C VAL A 357 -4.15 12.23 -19.97
N GLU A 358 -4.13 10.91 -19.81
CA GLU A 358 -2.97 10.05 -20.10
C GLU A 358 -2.53 10.21 -21.58
N GLU A 359 -3.46 10.14 -22.53
CA GLU A 359 -3.17 10.30 -23.95
C GLU A 359 -2.70 11.71 -24.31
N ASN A 360 -3.30 12.74 -23.71
CA ASN A 360 -2.92 14.13 -23.99
C ASN A 360 -1.52 14.45 -23.45
N LEU A 361 -1.15 13.92 -22.28
CA LEU A 361 0.22 13.98 -21.77
C LEU A 361 1.18 13.23 -22.69
N LYS A 362 0.85 11.98 -23.05
CA LYS A 362 1.70 11.13 -23.90
C LYS A 362 1.95 11.73 -25.29
N LYS A 363 0.95 12.38 -25.88
CA LYS A 363 1.04 13.04 -27.20
C LYS A 363 1.68 14.45 -27.14
N GLY A 364 1.91 14.99 -25.95
CA GLY A 364 2.40 16.37 -25.77
C GLY A 364 1.34 17.46 -26.04
N ASN A 365 0.05 17.10 -26.10
CA ASN A 365 -1.06 18.05 -26.24
C ASN A 365 -1.37 18.80 -24.93
N MET A 366 -0.88 18.27 -23.80
CA MET A 366 -1.04 18.82 -22.47
C MET A 366 0.33 18.84 -21.80
N ARG A 367 0.69 19.97 -21.17
CA ARG A 367 1.99 20.12 -20.49
C ARG A 367 1.97 19.74 -19.02
N VAL A 368 0.80 19.76 -18.35
CA VAL A 368 0.74 19.57 -16.91
C VAL A 368 -0.31 18.54 -16.49
N GLY A 369 0.14 17.48 -15.82
CA GLY A 369 -0.73 16.50 -15.15
C GLY A 369 -0.70 16.71 -13.64
N VAL A 370 -1.84 16.93 -12.99
CA VAL A 370 -1.95 16.99 -11.53
C VAL A 370 -2.60 15.73 -11.02
N THR A 371 -1.97 15.02 -10.10
CA THR A 371 -2.44 13.71 -9.64
C THR A 371 -2.28 13.50 -8.15
N SER A 372 -3.07 12.58 -7.58
CA SER A 372 -2.85 12.10 -6.21
C SER A 372 -1.84 10.95 -6.19
N THR A 373 -2.30 9.71 -6.33
CA THR A 373 -1.46 8.49 -6.34
C THR A 373 -1.58 7.71 -7.66
N SER A 374 -2.50 8.11 -8.55
CA SER A 374 -2.88 7.28 -9.69
C SER A 374 -1.89 7.22 -10.85
N LEU A 375 -1.01 8.22 -11.01
CA LEU A 375 0.09 8.19 -11.98
C LEU A 375 1.44 7.84 -11.31
N GLU A 376 1.41 7.34 -10.07
CA GLU A 376 2.61 6.89 -9.34
C GLU A 376 3.20 5.61 -9.97
N LEU A 377 2.31 4.74 -10.48
CA LEU A 377 2.62 3.43 -11.04
C LEU A 377 2.73 3.47 -12.58
N GLY A 378 3.44 2.48 -13.15
CA GLY A 378 3.98 2.31 -14.51
C GLY A 378 3.19 2.65 -15.78
N VAL A 379 2.15 3.48 -15.75
CA VAL A 379 1.45 3.97 -16.95
C VAL A 379 2.41 4.83 -17.78
N ASP A 380 2.43 4.56 -19.09
CA ASP A 380 3.23 5.33 -20.04
C ASP A 380 2.53 6.65 -20.38
N ILE A 381 3.00 7.72 -19.77
CA ILE A 381 2.53 9.11 -19.96
C ILE A 381 3.48 9.94 -20.84
N GLY A 382 4.42 9.29 -21.54
CA GLY A 382 5.39 9.96 -22.42
C GLY A 382 6.57 10.62 -21.69
N SER A 383 7.21 11.58 -22.36
CA SER A 383 8.36 12.31 -21.83
C SER A 383 7.91 13.39 -20.84
N VAL A 384 8.32 13.22 -19.59
CA VAL A 384 8.12 14.18 -18.50
C VAL A 384 9.52 14.58 -18.04
N ASP A 385 9.78 15.88 -17.96
CA ASP A 385 11.09 16.41 -17.60
C ASP A 385 11.14 16.98 -16.18
N LEU A 386 9.99 17.18 -15.52
CA LEU A 386 9.92 17.61 -14.12
C LEU A 386 8.78 16.94 -13.34
N VAL A 387 9.07 16.60 -12.09
CA VAL A 387 8.05 16.26 -11.08
C VAL A 387 8.05 17.28 -9.94
N LEU A 388 6.88 17.81 -9.62
CA LEU A 388 6.63 18.61 -8.42
C LEU A 388 5.86 17.77 -7.41
N GLN A 389 6.36 17.68 -6.18
CA GLN A 389 5.71 16.96 -5.08
C GLN A 389 5.30 17.97 -4.01
N LEU A 390 3.99 18.13 -3.78
CA LEU A 390 3.46 19.03 -2.75
C LEU A 390 3.37 18.30 -1.40
N GLY A 391 4.16 18.75 -0.43
CA GLY A 391 4.30 18.12 0.88
C GLY A 391 4.92 16.72 0.79
N SER A 392 5.08 16.05 1.92
CA SER A 392 5.76 14.76 1.93
C SER A 392 4.91 13.62 1.37
N PRO A 393 5.45 12.71 0.53
CA PRO A 393 4.78 11.46 0.12
C PRO A 393 4.75 10.39 1.24
N LYS A 394 5.29 10.71 2.43
CA LYS A 394 5.25 9.90 3.67
C LYS A 394 6.00 8.56 3.58
N GLY A 395 6.95 8.46 2.64
CA GLY A 395 7.82 7.30 2.44
C GLY A 395 8.79 7.53 1.28
N VAL A 396 10.03 7.09 1.44
CA VAL A 396 11.13 7.22 0.48
C VAL A 396 10.82 6.47 -0.82
N ALA A 397 10.34 5.22 -0.72
CA ALA A 397 10.02 4.40 -1.90
C ALA A 397 8.97 5.09 -2.79
N ARG A 398 7.91 5.64 -2.20
CA ARG A 398 6.89 6.42 -2.92
C ARG A 398 7.49 7.68 -3.54
N GLY A 399 8.34 8.40 -2.80
CA GLY A 399 9.07 9.56 -3.30
C GLY A 399 9.86 9.23 -4.57
N ILE A 400 10.68 8.18 -4.55
CA ILE A 400 11.47 7.76 -5.71
C ILE A 400 10.58 7.31 -6.87
N GLN A 401 9.48 6.61 -6.62
CA GLN A 401 8.56 6.20 -7.69
C GLN A 401 7.90 7.40 -8.38
N ARG A 402 7.49 8.41 -7.61
CA ARG A 402 6.92 9.65 -8.13
C ARG A 402 7.96 10.47 -8.89
N ILE A 403 9.12 10.74 -8.30
CA ILE A 403 10.18 11.52 -8.95
C ILE A 403 10.73 10.79 -10.19
N GLY A 404 10.79 9.46 -10.13
CA GLY A 404 11.19 8.59 -11.24
C GLY A 404 10.28 8.66 -12.47
N ARG A 405 9.13 9.33 -12.39
CA ARG A 405 8.29 9.68 -13.55
C ARG A 405 8.90 10.79 -14.41
N SER A 406 9.96 11.46 -13.96
CA SER A 406 10.73 12.40 -14.80
C SER A 406 11.98 11.75 -15.40
N GLY A 407 12.41 12.22 -16.56
CA GLY A 407 13.67 11.84 -17.23
C GLY A 407 13.64 10.45 -17.86
N HIS A 408 12.57 10.07 -18.57
CA HIS A 408 12.36 8.68 -19.02
C HIS A 408 13.39 8.13 -20.01
N GLN A 409 14.28 8.96 -20.58
CA GLN A 409 15.30 8.47 -21.52
C GLN A 409 16.52 7.88 -20.80
N ILE A 410 17.18 6.92 -21.46
CA ILE A 410 18.41 6.30 -20.95
C ILE A 410 19.50 7.37 -20.80
N GLY A 411 19.94 7.60 -19.55
CA GLY A 411 21.00 8.56 -19.22
C GLY A 411 20.50 9.93 -18.75
N GLU A 412 19.19 10.21 -18.77
CA GLU A 412 18.62 11.42 -18.19
C GLU A 412 18.52 11.34 -16.66
N LYS A 413 18.70 12.48 -15.99
CA LYS A 413 18.48 12.62 -14.55
C LYS A 413 16.99 12.70 -14.24
N ALA A 414 16.55 12.04 -13.16
CA ALA A 414 15.20 12.27 -12.65
C ALA A 414 15.19 13.61 -11.91
N LYS A 415 14.40 14.58 -12.37
CA LYS A 415 14.31 15.92 -11.80
C LYS A 415 13.04 16.08 -10.97
N GLY A 416 13.22 16.49 -9.72
CA GLY A 416 12.13 16.66 -8.78
C GLY A 416 12.31 17.88 -7.87
N LYS A 417 11.21 18.53 -7.49
CA LYS A 417 11.19 19.49 -6.39
C LYS A 417 10.10 19.11 -5.38
N MET A 418 10.46 19.04 -4.11
CA MET A 418 9.52 18.90 -2.99
C MET A 418 9.20 20.28 -2.45
N ILE A 419 7.95 20.72 -2.59
CA ILE A 419 7.51 22.04 -2.13
C ILE A 419 6.83 21.89 -0.77
N VAL A 420 7.38 22.55 0.24
CA VAL A 420 6.92 22.47 1.64
C VAL A 420 6.41 23.81 2.15
N VAL A 421 5.28 23.78 2.85
CA VAL A 421 4.60 24.98 3.40
C VAL A 421 4.36 24.91 4.91
N ASP A 422 4.94 23.92 5.58
CA ASP A 422 4.96 23.79 7.04
C ASP A 422 6.28 23.16 7.50
N ARG A 423 6.61 23.36 8.78
CA ARG A 423 7.93 23.00 9.34
C ARG A 423 8.11 21.50 9.56
N ASP A 424 7.03 20.74 9.79
CA ASP A 424 7.12 19.29 9.96
C ASP A 424 7.39 18.62 8.61
N ASP A 425 6.64 19.01 7.56
CA ASP A 425 6.90 18.55 6.20
C ASP A 425 8.27 19.02 5.68
N ALA A 426 8.75 20.19 6.09
CA ALA A 426 10.11 20.64 5.77
C ALA A 426 11.18 19.68 6.30
N VAL A 427 11.08 19.26 7.56
CA VAL A 427 11.97 18.25 8.14
C VAL A 427 11.84 16.92 7.39
N GLU A 428 10.61 16.45 7.21
CA GLU A 428 10.33 15.13 6.61
C GLU A 428 10.80 15.04 5.15
N CYS A 429 10.46 16.01 4.31
CA CYS A 429 10.87 16.04 2.89
C CYS A 429 12.38 16.16 2.73
N SER A 430 13.05 16.89 3.63
CA SER A 430 14.51 17.05 3.60
C SER A 430 15.23 15.74 3.93
N VAL A 431 14.77 15.02 4.96
CA VAL A 431 15.32 13.70 5.29
C VAL A 431 15.01 12.71 4.17
N LEU A 432 13.80 12.72 3.63
CA LEU A 432 13.43 11.88 2.50
C LEU A 432 14.32 12.16 1.28
N THR A 433 14.56 13.43 0.94
CA THR A 433 15.44 13.84 -0.17
C THR A 433 16.84 13.26 0.00
N LYS A 434 17.40 13.31 1.21
CA LYS A 434 18.68 12.67 1.54
C LYS A 434 18.62 11.16 1.30
N CYS A 435 17.64 10.47 1.90
CA CYS A 435 17.47 9.03 1.74
C CYS A 435 17.34 8.62 0.27
N ALA A 436 16.56 9.37 -0.52
CA ALA A 436 16.37 9.11 -1.94
C ALA A 436 17.65 9.28 -2.76
N LYS A 437 18.51 10.24 -2.41
CA LYS A 437 19.81 10.45 -3.06
C LYS A 437 20.89 9.46 -2.61
N GLU A 438 20.71 8.84 -1.44
CA GLU A 438 21.65 7.89 -0.83
C GLU A 438 21.18 6.42 -0.95
N ASP A 439 20.13 6.17 -1.76
CA ASP A 439 19.53 4.84 -1.98
C ASP A 439 19.06 4.11 -0.70
N GLU A 440 18.65 4.88 0.32
CA GLU A 440 18.12 4.33 1.57
C GLU A 440 16.59 4.20 1.51
N LEU A 441 16.09 2.99 1.25
CA LEU A 441 14.65 2.72 1.10
C LEU A 441 13.99 2.28 2.41
N ASP A 442 12.67 2.50 2.49
CA ASP A 442 11.83 1.92 3.53
C ASP A 442 11.69 0.40 3.34
N ARG A 443 11.63 -0.34 4.45
CA ARG A 443 11.34 -1.77 4.44
C ARG A 443 9.86 -2.00 4.12
N ILE A 444 9.60 -2.89 3.17
CA ILE A 444 8.24 -3.35 2.88
C ILE A 444 7.73 -4.30 3.95
N GLN A 445 6.41 -4.34 4.14
CA GLN A 445 5.75 -5.30 5.02
C GLN A 445 4.73 -6.14 4.25
N ILE A 446 5.05 -7.41 4.04
CA ILE A 446 4.18 -8.38 3.36
C ILE A 446 3.18 -8.95 4.37
N PRO A 447 1.85 -8.82 4.14
CA PRO A 447 0.86 -9.47 4.99
C PRO A 447 0.95 -10.99 4.89
N THR A 448 0.85 -11.68 6.02
CA THR A 448 0.88 -13.14 6.12
C THR A 448 -0.41 -13.65 6.76
N GLU A 449 -0.73 -14.92 6.55
CA GLU A 449 -1.79 -15.67 7.23
C GLU A 449 -3.19 -15.01 7.16
N CYS A 450 -3.52 -14.32 6.06
CA CYS A 450 -4.83 -13.69 5.90
C CYS A 450 -5.92 -14.75 5.70
N LEU A 451 -6.65 -15.12 6.76
CA LEU A 451 -7.57 -16.27 6.75
C LEU A 451 -8.79 -16.06 5.85
N ASP A 452 -9.18 -14.82 5.60
CA ASP A 452 -10.29 -14.47 4.70
C ASP A 452 -9.93 -14.66 3.23
N VAL A 453 -8.68 -14.39 2.85
CA VAL A 453 -8.13 -14.70 1.52
C VAL A 453 -7.97 -16.21 1.37
N LEU A 454 -7.48 -16.91 2.41
CA LEU A 454 -7.40 -18.37 2.44
C LEU A 454 -8.77 -19.02 2.18
N ALA A 455 -9.82 -18.51 2.82
CA ALA A 455 -11.19 -18.99 2.61
C ALA A 455 -11.62 -18.91 1.14
N GLN A 456 -11.24 -17.83 0.42
CA GLN A 456 -11.52 -17.71 -1.01
C GLN A 456 -10.77 -18.77 -1.81
N HIS A 457 -9.49 -19.00 -1.53
CA HIS A 457 -8.70 -20.00 -2.25
C HIS A 457 -9.21 -21.42 -2.03
N ILE A 458 -9.62 -21.78 -0.82
CA ILE A 458 -10.23 -23.09 -0.53
C ILE A 458 -11.52 -23.28 -1.34
N VAL A 459 -12.39 -22.26 -1.38
CA VAL A 459 -13.61 -22.33 -2.21
C VAL A 459 -13.26 -22.40 -3.71
N GLY A 460 -12.21 -21.70 -4.13
CA GLY A 460 -11.68 -21.76 -5.49
C GLY A 460 -11.15 -23.16 -5.86
N MET A 461 -10.39 -23.79 -4.98
CA MET A 461 -9.91 -25.18 -5.12
C MET A 461 -11.09 -26.15 -5.21
N ALA A 462 -12.06 -26.04 -4.31
CA ALA A 462 -13.27 -26.86 -4.31
C ALA A 462 -14.14 -26.71 -5.58
N CYS A 463 -14.07 -25.56 -6.25
CA CYS A 463 -14.75 -25.32 -7.53
C CYS A 463 -14.07 -26.00 -8.72
N ASP A 464 -12.83 -26.40 -8.56
CA ASP A 464 -12.02 -27.01 -9.60
C ASP A 464 -12.28 -28.52 -9.70
N HIS A 465 -11.89 -29.25 -8.65
CA HIS A 465 -12.09 -30.69 -8.52
C HIS A 465 -12.20 -31.08 -7.03
N LYS A 466 -12.24 -32.37 -6.69
CA LYS A 466 -12.24 -32.83 -5.30
C LYS A 466 -10.80 -33.00 -4.83
N TRP A 467 -10.48 -32.33 -3.74
CA TRP A 467 -9.12 -32.26 -3.22
C TRP A 467 -8.97 -33.13 -1.99
N ASN A 468 -7.82 -33.78 -1.85
CA ASN A 468 -7.33 -34.24 -0.57
C ASN A 468 -7.01 -33.01 0.32
N ILE A 469 -7.44 -33.07 1.59
CA ILE A 469 -7.31 -31.98 2.56
C ILE A 469 -5.84 -31.69 2.87
N ASP A 470 -5.03 -32.72 3.04
CA ASP A 470 -3.61 -32.59 3.37
C ASP A 470 -2.81 -32.11 2.14
N HIS A 471 -3.18 -32.55 0.93
CA HIS A 471 -2.62 -32.03 -0.31
C HIS A 471 -2.86 -30.52 -0.47
N ALA A 472 -4.11 -30.08 -0.31
CA ALA A 472 -4.44 -28.66 -0.39
C ALA A 472 -3.70 -27.84 0.66
N PHE A 473 -3.60 -28.33 1.90
CA PHE A 473 -2.82 -27.69 2.96
C PHE A 473 -1.34 -27.55 2.58
N ASN A 474 -0.75 -28.57 1.97
CA ASN A 474 0.63 -28.53 1.50
C ASN A 474 0.83 -27.44 0.42
N ILE A 475 -0.04 -27.38 -0.60
CA ILE A 475 0.01 -26.33 -1.63
C ILE A 475 -0.11 -24.94 -1.01
N ILE A 476 -0.99 -24.77 -0.02
CA ILE A 476 -1.14 -23.51 0.69
C ILE A 476 0.16 -23.11 1.38
N LYS A 477 0.82 -24.04 2.07
CA LYS A 477 2.07 -23.74 2.79
C LYS A 477 3.27 -23.47 1.87
N ARG A 478 3.25 -23.91 0.60
CA ARG A 478 4.27 -23.50 -0.40
C ARG A 478 4.29 -21.99 -0.65
N SER A 479 3.19 -21.29 -0.35
CA SER A 479 3.05 -19.86 -0.56
C SER A 479 3.83 -19.08 0.50
N TYR A 480 4.55 -18.03 0.08
CA TYR A 480 5.27 -17.17 1.03
C TYR A 480 4.39 -16.66 2.17
N CYS A 481 3.18 -16.22 1.83
CA CYS A 481 2.26 -15.64 2.80
C CYS A 481 1.63 -16.66 3.78
N TYR A 482 1.80 -17.96 3.57
CA TYR A 482 1.16 -19.02 4.39
C TYR A 482 2.13 -20.14 4.81
N ASN A 483 3.44 -19.94 4.64
CA ASN A 483 4.44 -20.93 5.02
C ASN A 483 4.40 -21.26 6.53
N ASP A 484 4.04 -20.28 7.36
CA ASP A 484 3.90 -20.46 8.81
C ASP A 484 2.48 -20.84 9.25
N LEU A 485 1.53 -21.01 8.31
CA LEU A 485 0.12 -21.28 8.61
C LEU A 485 -0.02 -22.55 9.46
N SER A 486 -0.64 -22.39 10.62
CA SER A 486 -0.94 -23.50 11.51
C SER A 486 -2.00 -24.44 10.91
N ARG A 487 -1.87 -25.74 11.17
CA ARG A 487 -2.89 -26.72 10.79
C ARG A 487 -4.23 -26.44 11.46
N GLU A 488 -4.19 -25.92 12.70
CA GLU A 488 -5.39 -25.55 13.44
C GLU A 488 -6.18 -24.44 12.74
N ASP A 489 -5.52 -23.34 12.35
CA ASP A 489 -6.18 -22.23 11.66
C ASP A 489 -6.77 -22.66 10.32
N PHE A 490 -6.03 -23.46 9.56
CA PHE A 490 -6.54 -24.07 8.32
C PHE A 490 -7.81 -24.90 8.58
N ASP A 491 -7.79 -25.77 9.60
CA ASP A 491 -8.94 -26.60 9.95
C ASP A 491 -10.14 -25.77 10.44
N GLN A 492 -9.93 -24.65 11.15
CA GLN A 492 -11.00 -23.73 11.54
C GLN A 492 -11.65 -23.05 10.32
N VAL A 493 -10.85 -22.65 9.32
CA VAL A 493 -11.40 -22.12 8.06
C VAL A 493 -12.18 -23.19 7.30
N MET A 494 -11.69 -24.43 7.27
CA MET A 494 -12.40 -25.57 6.68
C MET A 494 -13.74 -25.83 7.38
N LYS A 495 -13.78 -25.88 8.72
CA LYS A 495 -15.03 -26.01 9.50
C LYS A 495 -16.05 -24.93 9.14
N TYR A 496 -15.57 -23.69 9.01
CA TYR A 496 -16.39 -22.54 8.60
C TYR A 496 -17.00 -22.75 7.21
N LEU A 497 -16.18 -23.10 6.22
CA LEU A 497 -16.65 -23.29 4.85
C LEU A 497 -17.53 -24.53 4.69
N GLY A 498 -17.30 -25.56 5.51
CA GLY A 498 -18.07 -26.80 5.58
C GLY A 498 -19.47 -26.66 6.17
N GLY A 499 -19.72 -25.56 6.90
CA GLY A 499 -20.99 -25.31 7.58
C GLY A 499 -21.12 -25.97 8.95
N GLU A 500 -20.02 -26.36 9.58
CA GLU A 500 -20.01 -27.02 10.90
C GLU A 500 -20.45 -26.08 12.05
N TYR A 501 -20.52 -24.76 11.80
CA TYR A 501 -21.03 -23.75 12.73
C TYR A 501 -22.51 -23.38 12.50
N GLU A 502 -23.30 -24.19 11.80
CA GLU A 502 -24.76 -24.02 11.69
C GLU A 502 -25.27 -22.59 11.35
N LEU A 503 -24.48 -21.80 10.60
CA LEU A 503 -24.76 -20.36 10.32
C LEU A 503 -25.82 -20.12 9.23
N GLU A 504 -26.56 -21.15 8.81
CA GLU A 504 -27.50 -21.06 7.69
C GLU A 504 -28.66 -20.10 7.98
N ASP A 505 -29.11 -20.01 9.24
CA ASP A 505 -30.13 -19.04 9.68
C ASP A 505 -29.70 -17.59 9.43
N GLN A 506 -28.40 -17.34 9.36
CA GLN A 506 -27.82 -16.03 9.07
C GLN A 506 -27.54 -15.80 7.57
N ASN A 507 -28.03 -16.71 6.73
CA ASN A 507 -27.75 -16.78 5.29
C ASN A 507 -26.26 -16.94 4.98
N VAL A 508 -25.52 -17.60 5.88
CA VAL A 508 -24.13 -18.00 5.65
C VAL A 508 -24.15 -19.49 5.33
N TYR A 509 -24.35 -19.80 4.05
CA TYR A 509 -24.47 -21.19 3.59
C TYR A 509 -23.13 -21.92 3.59
N ARG A 510 -23.12 -23.26 3.60
CA ARG A 510 -21.91 -24.06 3.33
C ARG A 510 -21.43 -23.90 1.89
N LYS A 511 -20.11 -23.77 1.68
CA LYS A 511 -19.51 -23.58 0.33
C LYS A 511 -18.79 -24.84 -0.14
N VAL A 512 -18.22 -25.58 0.80
CA VAL A 512 -17.57 -26.86 0.55
C VAL A 512 -18.29 -27.96 1.31
N TRP A 513 -18.26 -29.18 0.79
CA TRP A 513 -18.50 -30.38 1.60
C TRP A 513 -17.14 -30.92 2.03
N ILE A 514 -17.10 -31.59 3.17
CA ILE A 514 -15.88 -32.17 3.74
C ILE A 514 -16.21 -33.58 4.19
N ASP A 515 -15.43 -34.54 3.73
CA ASP A 515 -15.36 -35.89 4.27
C ASP A 515 -14.07 -36.02 5.07
N ARG A 516 -14.19 -36.12 6.39
CA ARG A 516 -13.04 -36.19 7.31
C ARG A 516 -12.42 -37.58 7.32
N ASP A 517 -13.18 -38.63 6.99
CA ASP A 517 -12.72 -40.02 6.99
C ASP A 517 -11.90 -40.29 5.72
N GLU A 518 -12.39 -39.85 4.57
CA GLU A 518 -11.65 -39.90 3.29
C GLU A 518 -10.63 -38.76 3.14
N LYS A 519 -10.63 -37.80 4.06
CA LYS A 519 -9.84 -36.56 4.02
C LYS A 519 -10.01 -35.82 2.69
N ARG A 520 -11.24 -35.69 2.20
CA ARG A 520 -11.56 -35.03 0.93
C ARG A 520 -12.48 -33.84 1.12
N PHE A 521 -12.37 -32.86 0.23
CA PHE A 521 -13.33 -31.78 0.14
C PHE A 521 -13.60 -31.39 -1.31
N GLY A 522 -14.74 -30.75 -1.52
CA GLY A 522 -15.13 -30.24 -2.83
C GLY A 522 -16.31 -29.29 -2.73
N ARG A 523 -16.81 -28.79 -3.87
CA ARG A 523 -17.93 -27.85 -3.88
C ARG A 523 -19.20 -28.45 -3.29
N SER A 524 -19.85 -27.75 -2.35
CA SER A 524 -21.11 -28.18 -1.73
C SER A 524 -22.30 -28.23 -2.70
N GLY A 525 -22.24 -27.47 -3.81
CA GLY A 525 -23.27 -27.48 -4.84
C GLY A 525 -22.96 -26.61 -6.06
N LYS A 526 -23.86 -26.58 -7.04
CA LYS A 526 -23.69 -25.83 -8.30
C LYS A 526 -23.52 -24.33 -8.07
N MET A 527 -24.18 -23.78 -7.06
CA MET A 527 -24.12 -22.34 -6.74
C MET A 527 -22.77 -21.89 -6.19
N THR A 528 -21.97 -22.78 -5.58
CA THR A 528 -20.65 -22.43 -5.04
C THR A 528 -19.76 -21.77 -6.10
N ARG A 529 -19.78 -22.28 -7.34
CA ARG A 529 -18.99 -21.72 -8.44
C ARG A 529 -19.45 -20.31 -8.83
N VAL A 530 -20.77 -20.08 -8.88
CA VAL A 530 -21.33 -18.74 -9.15
C VAL A 530 -20.98 -17.78 -8.02
N ILE A 531 -21.08 -18.23 -6.77
CA ILE A 531 -20.70 -17.46 -5.59
C ILE A 531 -19.24 -17.03 -5.70
N TYR A 532 -18.32 -17.98 -5.93
CA TYR A 532 -16.90 -17.71 -6.07
C TYR A 532 -16.62 -16.69 -7.19
N MET A 533 -17.09 -16.98 -8.41
CA MET A 533 -16.82 -16.13 -9.59
C MET A 533 -17.34 -14.69 -9.47
N THR A 534 -18.43 -14.48 -8.71
CA THR A 534 -19.06 -13.15 -8.58
C THR A 534 -18.67 -12.39 -7.32
N ASN A 535 -17.90 -13.00 -6.41
CA ASN A 535 -17.51 -12.38 -5.14
C ASN A 535 -16.01 -12.44 -4.84
N ILE A 536 -15.22 -13.10 -5.69
CA ILE A 536 -13.76 -13.15 -5.56
C ILE A 536 -13.15 -11.75 -5.60
N GLY A 537 -12.14 -11.54 -4.75
CA GLY A 537 -11.33 -10.33 -4.71
C GLY A 537 -11.05 -9.88 -3.27
N THR A 538 -10.08 -8.98 -3.13
CA THR A 538 -9.63 -8.53 -1.80
C THR A 538 -9.88 -7.05 -1.54
N ILE A 539 -10.25 -6.28 -2.57
CA ILE A 539 -10.65 -4.88 -2.45
C ILE A 539 -12.07 -4.83 -1.85
N PRO A 540 -12.27 -4.19 -0.68
CA PRO A 540 -13.60 -4.03 -0.09
C PRO A 540 -14.40 -2.93 -0.79
N ASP A 541 -15.74 -3.00 -0.69
CA ASP A 541 -16.62 -1.91 -1.14
C ASP A 541 -16.67 -0.84 -0.04
N GLU A 542 -16.51 0.44 -0.40
CA GLU A 542 -16.52 1.57 0.54
C GLU A 542 -17.52 2.65 0.11
N SER A 543 -18.11 3.34 1.08
CA SER A 543 -19.04 4.46 0.83
C SER A 543 -19.13 5.42 2.01
N GLY A 544 -19.50 6.68 1.77
CA GLY A 544 -19.76 7.64 2.83
C GLY A 544 -21.00 7.32 3.67
N TYR A 545 -21.03 7.83 4.90
CA TYR A 545 -22.16 7.77 5.83
C TYR A 545 -22.90 9.10 5.88
N ASP A 546 -24.23 9.06 5.90
CA ASP A 546 -25.07 10.23 6.16
C ASP A 546 -25.11 10.55 7.66
N VAL A 547 -24.80 11.77 8.05
CA VAL A 547 -24.94 12.24 9.43
C VAL A 547 -26.34 12.80 9.65
N LYS A 548 -27.02 12.31 10.68
CA LYS A 548 -28.39 12.69 11.03
C LYS A 548 -28.53 13.00 12.51
N THR A 549 -29.36 13.99 12.86
CA THR A 549 -29.68 14.27 14.26
C THR A 549 -30.56 13.18 14.87
N ARG A 550 -30.35 12.86 16.16
CA ARG A 550 -31.25 11.96 16.89
C ARG A 550 -32.60 12.63 17.11
N GLY A 551 -33.68 11.86 17.00
CA GLY A 551 -35.05 12.37 17.09
C GLY A 551 -35.64 12.67 15.72
N GLU A 552 -35.47 13.91 15.25
CA GLU A 552 -36.04 14.40 13.97
C GLU A 552 -35.46 13.70 12.74
N GLY A 553 -34.22 13.18 12.81
CA GLY A 553 -33.58 12.50 11.69
C GLY A 553 -33.10 13.44 10.58
N SER A 554 -33.01 14.74 10.87
CA SER A 554 -32.58 15.78 9.93
C SER A 554 -31.15 15.52 9.46
N TYR A 555 -30.93 15.53 8.15
CA TYR A 555 -29.61 15.39 7.54
C TYR A 555 -28.73 16.60 7.85
N VAL A 556 -27.48 16.33 8.21
CA VAL A 556 -26.50 17.34 8.64
C VAL A 556 -25.32 17.41 7.66
N GLY A 557 -24.92 16.29 7.07
CA GLY A 557 -23.77 16.18 6.17
C GLY A 557 -23.37 14.72 6.00
N SER A 558 -22.16 14.46 5.52
CA SER A 558 -21.62 13.11 5.38
C SER A 558 -20.24 12.95 6.02
N LEU A 559 -19.89 11.72 6.38
CA LEU A 559 -18.58 11.32 6.88
C LEU A 559 -18.04 10.16 6.05
N ASP A 560 -16.72 10.10 5.87
CA ASP A 560 -16.08 8.90 5.34
C ASP A 560 -15.98 7.78 6.39
N GLU A 561 -15.69 6.56 5.94
CA GLU A 561 -15.64 5.40 6.84
C GLU A 561 -14.44 5.45 7.80
N GLU A 562 -13.30 6.04 7.43
CA GLU A 562 -12.08 6.04 8.27
C GLU A 562 -12.18 7.02 9.43
N PHE A 563 -12.82 8.17 9.21
CA PHE A 563 -13.12 9.09 10.28
C PHE A 563 -14.04 8.45 11.31
N LEU A 564 -15.04 7.70 10.85
CA LEU A 564 -15.98 6.98 11.72
C LEU A 564 -15.29 5.93 12.59
N ASP A 565 -14.23 5.26 12.12
CA ASP A 565 -13.47 4.27 12.91
C ASP A 565 -12.89 4.82 14.20
N ARG A 566 -12.55 6.11 14.20
CA ARG A 566 -11.93 6.79 15.33
C ARG A 566 -12.97 7.25 16.35
N LEU A 567 -14.24 7.36 15.95
CA LEU A 567 -15.30 7.83 16.82
C LEU A 567 -15.71 6.75 17.84
N THR A 568 -15.67 7.15 19.10
CA THR A 568 -16.24 6.44 20.24
C THR A 568 -17.50 7.14 20.70
N LYS A 569 -18.50 6.37 21.17
CA LYS A 569 -19.76 6.95 21.67
C LYS A 569 -19.49 8.04 22.71
N GLY A 570 -20.05 9.22 22.47
CA GLY A 570 -19.86 10.40 23.31
C GLY A 570 -18.83 11.39 22.75
N ASP A 571 -18.07 11.02 21.73
CA ASP A 571 -17.13 11.92 21.07
C ASP A 571 -17.85 13.09 20.41
N ILE A 572 -17.22 14.26 20.46
CA ILE A 572 -17.70 15.49 19.85
C ILE A 572 -16.81 15.79 18.66
N PHE A 573 -17.40 16.02 17.49
CA PHE A 573 -16.70 16.39 16.27
C PHE A 573 -17.41 17.54 15.57
N THR A 574 -16.71 18.18 14.62
CA THR A 574 -17.26 19.30 13.84
C THR A 574 -17.67 18.80 12.46
N LEU A 575 -18.84 19.23 11.98
CA LEU A 575 -19.33 18.98 10.63
C LEU A 575 -20.08 20.21 10.14
N GLY A 576 -19.70 20.75 8.96
CA GLY A 576 -20.32 21.96 8.42
C GLY A 576 -20.23 23.17 9.35
N GLY A 577 -19.12 23.31 10.10
CA GLY A 577 -18.90 24.41 11.05
C GLY A 577 -19.69 24.35 12.35
N SER A 578 -20.48 23.30 12.56
CA SER A 578 -21.22 23.05 13.82
C SER A 578 -20.72 21.79 14.51
N THR A 579 -20.82 21.75 15.84
CA THR A 579 -20.33 20.63 16.65
C THR A 579 -21.44 19.66 17.05
N TYR A 580 -21.12 18.37 16.94
CA TYR A 580 -22.06 17.26 17.11
C TYR A 580 -21.42 16.18 17.97
N LYS A 581 -22.21 15.60 18.86
CA LYS A 581 -21.80 14.47 19.69
C LYS A 581 -22.25 13.15 19.06
N PHE A 582 -21.29 12.32 18.68
CA PHE A 582 -21.51 10.98 18.17
C PHE A 582 -22.25 10.11 19.19
N SER A 583 -23.33 9.46 18.73
CA SER A 583 -24.16 8.60 19.58
C SER A 583 -24.09 7.14 19.18
N TYR A 584 -24.41 6.82 17.91
CA TYR A 584 -24.36 5.46 17.37
C TYR A 584 -24.49 5.49 15.84
N THR A 585 -24.19 4.37 15.20
CA THR A 585 -24.43 4.09 13.78
C THR A 585 -25.65 3.20 13.59
N LYS A 586 -26.42 3.42 12.51
CA LYS A 586 -27.48 2.49 12.08
C LYS A 586 -27.64 2.54 10.56
N GLY A 587 -27.30 1.42 9.91
CA GLY A 587 -27.16 1.35 8.45
C GLY A 587 -26.05 2.30 7.99
N MET A 588 -26.30 3.04 6.90
CA MET A 588 -25.40 4.09 6.40
C MET A 588 -25.62 5.45 7.08
N ASN A 589 -26.20 5.47 8.28
CA ASN A 589 -26.47 6.71 9.00
C ASN A 589 -25.68 6.77 10.31
N VAL A 590 -25.04 7.90 10.54
CA VAL A 590 -24.40 8.28 11.79
C VAL A 590 -25.36 9.18 12.56
N PHE A 591 -25.78 8.75 13.74
CA PHE A 591 -26.71 9.50 14.57
C PHE A 591 -25.97 10.34 15.61
N VAL A 592 -26.29 11.64 15.66
CA VAL A 592 -25.61 12.62 16.51
C VAL A 592 -26.57 13.48 17.32
N ASP A 593 -26.08 14.03 18.43
CA ASP A 593 -26.75 15.13 19.14
C ASP A 593 -26.07 16.46 18.79
N PRO A 594 -26.80 17.52 18.43
CA PRO A 594 -26.22 18.86 18.36
C PRO A 594 -25.59 19.26 19.69
N LYS A 595 -24.35 19.74 19.65
CA LYS A 595 -23.61 20.26 20.81
C LYS A 595 -22.97 21.61 20.47
N PRO A 596 -23.77 22.61 20.04
CA PRO A 596 -23.25 23.91 19.65
C PRO A 596 -22.34 24.49 20.73
N ASN A 597 -21.17 24.99 20.33
CA ASN A 597 -20.12 25.57 21.18
C ASN A 597 -19.38 24.61 22.11
N ALA A 598 -19.62 23.29 22.03
CA ALA A 598 -18.76 22.33 22.73
C ALA A 598 -17.45 22.10 21.96
N SER A 599 -16.32 22.08 22.67
CA SER A 599 -15.03 21.68 22.11
C SER A 599 -15.09 20.23 21.60
N PRO A 600 -14.65 19.93 20.37
CA PRO A 600 -14.56 18.57 19.89
C PRO A 600 -13.55 17.80 20.71
N THR A 601 -13.81 16.51 20.83
CA THR A 601 -12.91 15.54 21.46
C THR A 601 -12.11 14.77 20.41
N VAL A 602 -12.49 14.89 19.14
CA VAL A 602 -11.85 14.21 18.00
C VAL A 602 -11.52 15.25 16.93
N PRO A 603 -10.28 15.26 16.39
CA PRO A 603 -9.85 16.17 15.32
C PRO A 603 -10.68 15.95 14.04
N SER A 604 -10.92 17.00 13.25
CA SER A 604 -11.46 16.78 11.90
C SER A 604 -10.42 16.11 11.00
N TRP A 605 -10.87 15.15 10.20
CA TRP A 605 -9.98 14.28 9.44
C TRP A 605 -10.23 14.39 7.95
N TYR A 606 -9.14 14.26 7.18
CA TYR A 606 -9.19 13.92 5.78
C TYR A 606 -8.67 12.48 5.65
N SER A 607 -9.57 11.55 5.32
CA SER A 607 -9.34 10.10 5.11
C SER A 607 -8.33 9.73 4.03
N GLU A 608 -7.77 10.71 3.33
CA GLU A 608 -6.83 10.46 2.22
C GLU A 608 -5.36 10.67 2.62
N ARG A 609 -5.04 10.89 3.90
CA ARG A 609 -3.64 11.14 4.33
C ARG A 609 -2.83 9.86 4.45
N LEU A 610 -1.75 9.79 3.66
CA LEU A 610 -0.75 8.74 3.77
C LEU A 610 -0.05 8.78 5.16
N PRO A 611 0.18 7.62 5.80
CA PRO A 611 0.96 7.55 7.03
C PRO A 611 2.46 7.58 6.75
N LEU A 612 3.22 8.21 7.65
CA LEU A 612 4.69 8.18 7.67
C LEU A 612 5.18 6.73 7.89
N SER A 613 6.14 6.29 7.08
CA SER A 613 6.83 5.02 7.29
C SER A 613 7.70 5.04 8.54
N TYR A 614 7.76 3.91 9.25
CA TYR A 614 8.57 3.77 10.47
C TYR A 614 10.05 4.10 10.23
N ASP A 615 10.61 3.59 9.13
CA ASP A 615 12.03 3.77 8.80
C ASP A 615 12.40 5.23 8.51
N LEU A 616 11.58 5.94 7.72
CA LEU A 616 11.75 7.38 7.53
C LEU A 616 11.60 8.14 8.86
N GLY A 617 10.64 7.73 9.71
CA GLY A 617 10.50 8.21 11.07
C GLY A 617 11.80 8.10 11.89
N VAL A 618 12.42 6.92 11.92
CA VAL A 618 13.72 6.70 12.58
C VAL A 618 14.82 7.61 11.99
N LYS A 619 14.85 7.79 10.67
CA LYS A 619 15.82 8.69 10.00
C LYS A 619 15.61 10.16 10.39
N ILE A 620 14.37 10.62 10.53
CA ILE A 620 14.04 11.95 11.06
C ILE A 620 14.57 12.10 12.49
N GLY A 621 14.49 11.05 13.31
CA GLY A 621 15.00 11.05 14.68
C GLY A 621 16.51 11.18 14.74
N LYS A 622 17.21 10.46 13.87
CA LYS A 622 18.67 10.57 13.71
C LYS A 622 19.07 11.98 13.30
N PHE A 623 18.34 12.58 12.36
CA PHE A 623 18.55 13.96 11.95
C PHE A 623 18.33 14.96 13.11
N ARG A 624 17.19 14.88 13.81
CA ARG A 624 16.91 15.72 14.99
C ARG A 624 18.00 15.60 16.05
N LYS A 625 18.48 14.38 16.33
CA LYS A 625 19.59 14.12 17.26
C LYS A 625 20.88 14.82 16.81
N GLN A 626 21.22 14.77 15.53
CA GLN A 626 22.42 15.41 15.00
C GLN A 626 22.37 16.94 15.11
N VAL A 627 21.24 17.56 14.77
CA VAL A 627 21.05 19.02 14.90
C VAL A 627 21.11 19.45 16.37
N ALA A 628 20.40 18.73 17.26
CA ALA A 628 20.41 19.02 18.69
C ALA A 628 21.82 18.94 19.28
N ARG A 629 22.58 17.88 18.94
CA ARG A 629 23.97 17.67 19.39
C ARG A 629 24.91 18.78 18.93
N GLN A 630 24.84 19.21 17.68
CA GLN A 630 25.68 20.32 17.20
C GLN A 630 25.43 21.61 17.99
N THR A 631 24.15 21.85 18.32
CA THR A 631 23.75 22.98 19.17
C THR A 631 24.31 22.85 20.60
N GLU A 632 24.35 21.63 21.18
CA GLU A 632 24.96 21.39 22.51
C GLU A 632 26.47 21.59 22.53
N MET A 633 27.13 21.28 21.41
CA MET A 633 28.57 21.47 21.26
C MET A 633 28.97 22.94 21.03
N GLY A 634 27.99 23.86 21.01
CA GLY A 634 28.23 25.28 20.83
C GLY A 634 28.68 25.67 19.41
N ALA A 635 28.33 24.87 18.40
CA ALA A 635 28.52 25.26 17.01
C ALA A 635 27.69 26.52 16.70
N ALA A 636 28.21 27.40 15.82
CA ALA A 636 27.50 28.60 15.43
C ALA A 636 26.24 28.24 14.64
N ASP A 637 25.16 29.02 14.81
CA ASP A 637 23.89 28.83 14.10
C ASP A 637 24.10 28.71 12.58
N ASP A 638 24.91 29.61 12.00
CA ASP A 638 25.21 29.60 10.57
C ASP A 638 25.92 28.32 10.11
N ASP A 639 26.84 27.77 10.92
CA ASP A 639 27.53 26.52 10.59
C ASP A 639 26.57 25.33 10.56
N ILE A 640 25.61 25.30 11.48
CA ILE A 640 24.58 24.24 11.52
C ILE A 640 23.65 24.37 10.31
N ILE A 641 23.19 25.59 9.99
CA ILE A 641 22.35 25.85 8.82
C ILE A 641 23.06 25.41 7.53
N GLN A 642 24.33 25.81 7.36
CA GLN A 642 25.13 25.39 6.22
C GLN A 642 25.32 23.87 6.18
N TRP A 643 25.55 23.22 7.32
CA TRP A 643 25.63 21.77 7.39
C TRP A 643 24.32 21.10 6.95
N ILE A 644 23.16 21.59 7.39
CA ILE A 644 21.84 21.08 6.98
C ILE A 644 21.68 21.23 5.46
N MET A 645 21.92 22.43 4.91
CA MET A 645 21.81 22.70 3.46
C MET A 645 22.61 21.70 2.62
N HIS A 646 23.89 21.52 2.96
CA HIS A 646 24.80 20.69 2.17
C HIS A 646 24.53 19.19 2.32
N ASN A 647 24.17 18.71 3.51
CA ASN A 647 24.02 17.27 3.77
C ASN A 647 22.63 16.72 3.45
N TYR A 648 21.63 17.59 3.28
CA TYR A 648 20.23 17.22 3.03
C TYR A 648 19.64 17.81 1.74
N TYR A 649 20.45 18.52 0.93
CA TYR A 649 20.10 18.97 -0.42
C TYR A 649 18.88 19.89 -0.48
N LEU A 650 18.95 21.02 0.22
CA LEU A 650 17.84 21.94 0.40
C LEU A 650 18.29 23.40 0.38
N ASP A 651 17.36 24.30 0.10
CA ASP A 651 17.62 25.74 0.00
C ASP A 651 17.80 26.40 1.38
N GLU A 652 18.39 27.59 1.39
CA GLU A 652 18.72 28.32 2.62
C GLU A 652 17.49 28.58 3.50
N ASN A 653 16.35 28.94 2.88
CA ASN A 653 15.10 29.19 3.59
C ASN A 653 14.64 27.95 4.35
N THR A 654 14.65 26.78 3.70
CA THR A 654 14.24 25.51 4.31
C THR A 654 15.20 25.12 5.44
N ALA A 655 16.51 25.29 5.24
CA ALA A 655 17.51 24.96 6.26
C ALA A 655 17.32 25.77 7.54
N GLU A 656 17.14 27.08 7.38
CA GLU A 656 16.93 27.99 8.49
C GLU A 656 15.61 27.70 9.21
N ALA A 657 14.52 27.44 8.48
CA ALA A 657 13.24 27.08 9.06
C ALA A 657 13.33 25.80 9.91
N ILE A 658 14.05 24.78 9.42
CA ILE A 658 14.28 23.52 10.14
C ILE A 658 15.14 23.75 11.39
N TYR A 659 16.26 24.44 11.24
CA TYR A 659 17.16 24.73 12.35
C TYR A 659 16.44 25.48 13.46
N ARG A 660 15.74 26.58 13.12
CA ARG A 660 14.95 27.36 14.07
C ARG A 660 13.89 26.51 14.76
N TYR A 661 13.19 25.65 14.03
CA TYR A 661 12.16 24.79 14.62
C TYR A 661 12.71 23.87 15.72
N ILE A 662 13.84 23.20 15.45
CA ILE A 662 14.48 22.29 16.42
C ILE A 662 15.09 23.09 17.57
N LYS A 663 15.71 24.23 17.29
CA LYS A 663 16.29 25.12 18.32
C LYS A 663 15.22 25.66 19.26
N GLU A 664 14.14 26.21 18.73
CA GLU A 664 13.00 26.73 19.50
C GLU A 664 12.41 25.66 20.42
N GLN A 665 12.25 24.42 19.92
CA GLN A 665 11.77 23.30 20.72
C GLN A 665 12.70 23.04 21.92
N LYS A 666 14.01 22.98 21.65
CA LYS A 666 15.02 22.72 22.66
C LYS A 666 15.10 23.86 23.69
N ASP A 667 15.12 25.10 23.25
CA ASP A 667 15.22 26.28 24.12
C ASP A 667 13.96 26.43 24.99
N PHE A 668 12.79 26.09 24.46
CA PHE A 668 11.54 26.18 25.19
C PHE A 668 11.35 25.03 26.20
N LEU A 669 11.40 23.77 25.72
CA LEU A 669 11.03 22.59 26.51
C LEU A 669 12.24 21.91 27.19
N GLY A 670 13.46 22.21 26.73
CA GLY A 670 14.71 21.62 27.20
C GLY A 670 15.08 20.30 26.51
N THR A 671 14.25 19.81 25.59
CA THR A 671 14.40 18.49 24.97
C THR A 671 14.03 18.50 23.51
N VAL A 672 14.61 17.56 22.76
CA VAL A 672 14.21 17.26 21.37
C VAL A 672 14.00 15.76 21.29
N SER A 673 12.80 15.34 20.92
CA SER A 673 12.48 13.91 20.79
C SER A 673 13.10 13.34 19.52
N THR A 674 13.65 12.13 19.64
CA THR A 674 14.40 11.42 18.59
C THR A 674 13.95 9.96 18.50
N HIS A 675 14.60 9.17 17.66
CA HIS A 675 14.40 7.72 17.58
C HIS A 675 14.85 6.91 18.83
N GLU A 676 15.53 7.56 19.77
CA GLU A 676 16.02 6.96 21.03
C GLU A 676 15.52 7.76 22.25
N SER A 677 14.63 8.74 22.03
CA SER A 677 14.10 9.57 23.13
C SER A 677 12.67 10.04 22.86
N ILE A 678 11.77 9.75 23.81
CA ILE A 678 10.38 10.21 23.79
C ILE A 678 10.23 11.27 24.87
N THR A 679 9.70 12.44 24.50
CA THR A 679 9.30 13.44 25.50
C THR A 679 7.80 13.36 25.70
N VAL A 680 7.36 13.23 26.96
CA VAL A 680 5.96 13.35 27.34
C VAL A 680 5.72 14.72 27.94
N GLU A 681 5.13 15.62 27.15
CA GLU A 681 4.77 16.96 27.57
C GLU A 681 3.37 16.97 28.20
N LYS A 682 3.27 17.47 29.43
CA LYS A 682 2.01 17.67 30.14
C LYS A 682 1.59 19.14 30.03
N TYR A 683 0.43 19.35 29.40
CA TYR A 683 -0.18 20.64 29.16
C TYR A 683 -1.64 20.66 29.68
N ILE A 684 -2.05 21.74 30.35
CA ILE A 684 -3.44 21.93 30.78
C ILE A 684 -4.12 22.90 29.80
N ASP A 685 -5.19 22.46 29.13
CA ASP A 685 -5.90 23.29 28.17
C ASP A 685 -6.87 24.30 28.81
N ASP A 686 -7.41 25.19 27.99
CA ASP A 686 -8.38 26.22 28.41
C ASP A 686 -9.68 25.62 28.99
N ASP A 687 -10.00 24.37 28.63
CA ASP A 687 -11.14 23.60 29.17
C ASP A 687 -10.79 22.89 30.50
N ASN A 688 -9.61 23.17 31.07
CA ASN A 688 -9.07 22.57 32.29
C ASN A 688 -8.96 21.03 32.20
N ARG A 689 -8.69 20.49 31.00
CA ARG A 689 -8.31 19.10 30.76
C ARG A 689 -6.78 18.98 30.77
N GLN A 690 -6.30 17.80 31.14
CA GLN A 690 -4.89 17.45 31.06
C GLN A 690 -4.61 16.75 29.73
N ASN A 691 -3.59 17.21 29.04
CA ASN A 691 -3.09 16.64 27.80
C ASN A 691 -1.70 16.07 28.08
N PHE A 692 -1.51 14.78 27.82
CA PHE A 692 -0.20 14.13 27.81
C PHE A 692 0.19 13.92 26.37
N ILE A 693 1.09 14.76 25.89
CA ILE A 693 1.55 14.81 24.51
C ILE A 693 2.82 13.98 24.41
N PHE A 694 2.74 12.84 23.72
CA PHE A 694 3.87 11.97 23.45
C PHE A 694 4.53 12.41 22.15
N HIS A 695 5.66 13.09 22.27
CA HIS A 695 6.51 13.49 21.16
C HIS A 695 7.34 12.29 20.70
N THR A 696 6.98 11.73 19.56
CA THR A 696 7.62 10.55 18.97
C THR A 696 7.38 10.52 17.46
N ILE A 697 8.18 9.75 16.71
CA ILE A 697 8.30 9.83 15.25
C ILE A 697 8.17 8.47 14.56
N TYR A 698 7.62 7.47 15.24
CA TYR A 698 7.52 6.09 14.72
C TYR A 698 6.37 5.92 13.71
N GLY A 699 5.75 7.03 13.28
CA GLY A 699 4.67 7.05 12.30
C GLY A 699 3.30 6.76 12.90
N ARG A 700 2.26 7.27 12.24
CA ARG A 700 0.88 7.27 12.76
C ARG A 700 0.34 5.87 13.04
N ARG A 701 0.70 4.86 12.26
CA ARG A 701 0.18 3.48 12.43
C ARG A 701 0.70 2.83 13.71
N ALA A 702 1.96 3.05 14.06
CA ALA A 702 2.52 2.59 15.34
C ALA A 702 1.96 3.41 16.51
N HIS A 703 1.83 4.74 16.32
CA HIS A 703 1.23 5.60 17.33
C HIS A 703 -0.24 5.23 17.63
N ASP A 704 -1.03 4.82 16.64
CA ASP A 704 -2.42 4.42 16.86
C ASP A 704 -2.53 3.18 17.76
N ALA A 705 -1.72 2.15 17.48
CA ALA A 705 -1.65 0.97 18.34
C ALA A 705 -1.20 1.32 19.77
N MET A 706 -0.10 2.05 19.91
CA MET A 706 0.44 2.44 21.21
C MET A 706 -0.53 3.32 22.02
N ALA A 707 -1.12 4.33 21.38
CA ALA A 707 -2.07 5.24 22.01
C ALA A 707 -3.32 4.51 22.52
N ARG A 708 -3.86 3.55 21.74
CA ARG A 708 -5.03 2.76 22.15
C ARG A 708 -4.74 1.85 23.34
N ILE A 709 -3.57 1.21 23.36
CA ILE A 709 -3.16 0.38 24.50
C ILE A 709 -3.05 1.26 25.75
N LEU A 710 -2.30 2.37 25.68
CA LEU A 710 -2.14 3.31 26.79
C LEU A 710 -3.47 3.89 27.26
N ALA A 711 -4.34 4.33 26.34
CA ALA A 711 -5.66 4.87 26.67
C ALA A 711 -6.55 3.83 27.36
N HIS A 712 -6.50 2.57 26.94
CA HIS A 712 -7.24 1.47 27.55
C HIS A 712 -6.73 1.13 28.96
N LEU A 713 -5.40 1.05 29.13
CA LEU A 713 -4.76 0.86 30.45
C LEU A 713 -5.12 2.02 31.39
N LEU A 714 -5.09 3.25 30.90
CA LEU A 714 -5.41 4.44 31.66
C LEU A 714 -6.91 4.50 32.00
N GLN A 715 -7.80 4.18 31.06
CA GLN A 715 -9.26 4.11 31.28
C GLN A 715 -9.62 3.12 32.40
N LYS A 716 -9.00 1.93 32.42
CA LYS A 716 -9.18 0.93 33.49
C LYS A 716 -8.82 1.48 34.87
N ARG A 717 -7.78 2.32 34.96
CA ARG A 717 -7.32 2.91 36.23
C ARG A 717 -8.23 4.05 36.70
N ILE A 718 -8.67 4.89 35.77
CA ILE A 718 -9.28 6.18 36.10
C ILE A 718 -10.82 6.18 36.01
N GLY A 719 -11.42 5.13 35.43
CA GLY A 719 -12.87 4.97 35.33
C GLY A 719 -13.58 5.99 34.44
N SER A 720 -12.87 6.69 33.56
CA SER A 720 -13.45 7.64 32.60
C SER A 720 -12.84 7.48 31.22
N ASN A 721 -13.53 8.00 30.22
CA ASN A 721 -13.00 8.05 28.86
C ASN A 721 -11.70 8.86 28.79
N VAL A 722 -10.80 8.40 27.94
CA VAL A 722 -9.55 9.06 27.57
C VAL A 722 -9.70 9.46 26.11
N GLY A 723 -9.61 10.76 25.82
CA GLY A 723 -9.59 11.24 24.44
C GLY A 723 -8.22 10.99 23.81
N MET A 724 -8.17 10.85 22.49
CA MET A 724 -6.92 10.62 21.76
C MET A 724 -6.84 11.49 20.52
N VAL A 725 -5.65 12.03 20.27
CA VAL A 725 -5.27 12.65 18.99
C VAL A 725 -4.04 11.90 18.51
N ILE A 726 -4.01 11.46 17.26
CA ILE A 726 -2.92 10.62 16.73
C ILE A 726 -2.44 11.22 15.41
N ASP A 727 -1.14 11.43 15.29
CA ASP A 727 -0.47 11.95 14.09
C ASP A 727 0.86 11.22 13.83
N ASP A 728 1.55 11.58 12.75
CA ASP A 728 2.86 11.02 12.39
C ASP A 728 3.97 11.47 13.36
N ASN A 729 3.84 12.65 13.97
CA ASN A 729 4.82 13.23 14.91
C ASN A 729 4.47 13.05 16.39
N GLY A 730 3.48 12.21 16.71
CA GLY A 730 3.14 11.88 18.08
C GLY A 730 1.66 11.64 18.30
N PHE A 731 1.27 11.54 19.56
CA PHE A 731 -0.14 11.42 19.96
C PHE A 731 -0.40 12.09 21.30
N ILE A 732 -1.67 12.40 21.57
CA ILE A 732 -2.11 13.05 22.80
C ILE A 732 -3.08 12.13 23.51
N LEU A 733 -2.88 11.90 24.81
CA LEU A 733 -3.90 11.36 25.71
C LEU A 733 -4.56 12.50 26.48
N ILE A 734 -5.87 12.66 26.31
CA ILE A 734 -6.65 13.74 26.90
C ILE A 734 -7.48 13.19 28.05
N THR A 735 -7.27 13.73 29.25
CA THR A 735 -7.96 13.28 30.47
C THR A 735 -8.53 14.45 31.28
N PRO A 736 -9.60 14.23 32.07
CA PRO A 736 -9.99 15.16 33.12
C PRO A 736 -8.82 15.47 34.07
N ARG A 737 -8.74 16.70 34.59
CA ARG A 737 -7.66 17.11 35.49
C ARG A 737 -7.67 16.32 36.81
N ARG A 738 -6.70 15.42 36.97
CA ARG A 738 -6.45 14.64 38.20
C ARG A 738 -4.99 14.16 38.28
N PRO A 739 -4.54 13.62 39.42
CA PRO A 739 -3.23 13.00 39.48
C PRO A 739 -3.17 11.75 38.58
N ILE A 740 -2.24 11.74 37.63
CA ILE A 740 -1.94 10.60 36.76
C ILE A 740 -0.44 10.37 36.84
N ASP A 741 -0.09 9.12 37.15
CA ASP A 741 1.28 8.61 37.19
C ASP A 741 1.60 7.99 35.84
N ILE A 742 2.35 8.74 35.02
CA ILE A 742 2.71 8.37 33.65
C ILE A 742 3.85 7.36 33.63
N ASP A 743 4.84 7.47 34.53
CA ASP A 743 5.92 6.49 34.63
C ASP A 743 5.35 5.09 34.90
N ARG A 744 4.39 4.99 35.81
CA ARG A 744 3.68 3.73 36.04
C ARG A 744 2.84 3.28 34.84
N LEU A 745 2.33 4.20 34.02
CA LEU A 745 1.58 3.84 32.81
C LEU A 745 2.51 3.26 31.74
N ILE A 746 3.70 3.84 31.59
CA ILE A 746 4.77 3.37 30.68
C ILE A 746 5.27 1.99 31.13
N ASN A 747 5.56 1.79 32.41
CA ASN A 747 5.99 0.47 32.91
C ASN A 747 4.92 -0.61 32.65
N GLN A 748 3.64 -0.25 32.77
CA GLN A 748 2.54 -1.16 32.43
C GLN A 748 2.44 -1.45 30.94
N LEU A 749 2.86 -0.52 30.07
CA LEU A 749 2.93 -0.77 28.64
C LEU A 749 4.01 -1.82 28.35
N ALA A 750 5.20 -1.68 28.94
CA ALA A 750 6.31 -2.63 28.79
C ALA A 750 5.97 -4.03 29.29
N GLU A 751 5.30 -4.15 30.43
CA GLU A 751 5.01 -5.45 31.05
C GLU A 751 3.79 -6.20 30.46
N CYS A 752 2.96 -5.56 29.63
CA CYS A 752 1.69 -6.14 29.21
C CYS A 752 1.77 -6.90 27.87
N ASP A 753 0.82 -7.83 27.68
CA ASP A 753 0.60 -8.45 26.37
C ASP A 753 -0.07 -7.43 25.44
N LEU A 754 0.76 -6.78 24.61
CA LEU A 754 0.34 -5.73 23.69
C LEU A 754 -0.78 -6.18 22.75
N LYS A 755 -0.69 -7.41 22.20
CA LYS A 755 -1.72 -7.95 21.30
C LYS A 755 -3.04 -8.12 22.03
N LYS A 756 -3.02 -8.64 23.25
CA LYS A 756 -4.22 -8.83 24.07
C LYS A 756 -4.85 -7.52 24.50
N GLU A 757 -4.06 -6.54 24.97
CA GLU A 757 -4.58 -5.24 25.38
C GLU A 757 -5.13 -4.46 24.19
N LEU A 758 -4.49 -4.54 23.01
CA LEU A 758 -5.01 -3.94 21.79
C LEU A 758 -6.29 -4.63 21.31
N LYS A 759 -6.37 -5.98 21.34
CA LYS A 759 -7.61 -6.75 21.07
C LYS A 759 -8.77 -6.22 21.93
N ASN A 760 -8.52 -6.02 23.23
CA ASN A 760 -9.52 -5.48 24.16
C ASN A 760 -9.90 -4.02 23.85
N ALA A 761 -8.93 -3.18 23.50
CA ALA A 761 -9.15 -1.77 23.18
C ALA A 761 -10.02 -1.58 21.92
N VAL A 762 -9.87 -2.45 20.92
CA VAL A 762 -10.59 -2.34 19.64
C VAL A 762 -11.89 -3.14 19.59
N ALA A 763 -12.07 -4.17 20.44
CA ALA A 763 -13.18 -5.13 20.34
C ALA A 763 -14.58 -4.52 20.21
N LYS A 764 -14.84 -3.36 20.84
CA LYS A 764 -16.16 -2.70 20.89
C LYS A 764 -16.26 -1.44 20.03
N THR A 765 -15.27 -1.18 19.18
CA THR A 765 -15.18 0.02 18.33
C THR A 765 -15.94 -0.14 17.01
N GLU A 766 -16.22 0.98 16.32
CA GLU A 766 -16.75 0.95 14.95
C GLU A 766 -15.72 0.38 13.95
N LEU A 767 -14.42 0.61 14.19
CA LEU A 767 -13.33 0.01 13.43
C LEU A 767 -13.46 -1.53 13.36
N MET A 768 -13.74 -2.18 14.48
CA MET A 768 -13.94 -3.64 14.54
C MET A 768 -15.11 -4.10 13.69
N LYS A 769 -16.26 -3.42 13.80
CA LYS A 769 -17.47 -3.77 13.05
C LYS A 769 -17.27 -3.60 11.54
N ARG A 770 -16.57 -2.54 11.15
CA ARG A 770 -16.29 -2.22 9.75
C ARG A 770 -15.27 -3.18 9.14
N ARG A 771 -14.13 -3.41 9.80
CA ARG A 771 -13.13 -4.38 9.32
C ARG A 771 -13.71 -5.79 9.26
N PHE A 772 -14.58 -6.16 10.21
CA PHE A 772 -15.29 -7.43 10.12
C PHE A 772 -16.20 -7.51 8.89
N ARG A 773 -16.88 -6.43 8.48
CA ARG A 773 -17.64 -6.42 7.21
C ARG A 773 -16.73 -6.72 6.02
N HIS A 774 -15.55 -6.12 5.96
CA HIS A 774 -14.58 -6.35 4.88
C HIS A 774 -14.10 -7.80 4.87
N VAL A 775 -13.69 -8.33 6.03
CA VAL A 775 -13.29 -9.73 6.23
C VAL A 775 -14.41 -10.69 5.84
N ALA A 776 -15.63 -10.48 6.34
CA ALA A 776 -16.79 -11.31 6.03
C ALA A 776 -17.19 -11.26 4.55
N GLY A 777 -16.97 -10.12 3.88
CA GLY A 777 -17.14 -9.99 2.43
C GLY A 777 -16.10 -10.81 1.65
N ARG A 778 -14.82 -10.70 2.03
CA ARG A 778 -13.71 -11.45 1.42
C ARG A 778 -13.84 -12.94 1.67
N SER A 779 -14.18 -13.38 2.88
CA SER A 779 -14.31 -14.80 3.22
C SER A 779 -15.57 -15.48 2.70
N LEU A 780 -16.39 -14.78 1.89
CA LEU A 780 -17.64 -15.30 1.34
C LEU A 780 -18.71 -15.61 2.42
N MET A 781 -18.63 -14.99 3.60
CA MET A 781 -19.73 -14.96 4.56
C MET A 781 -20.84 -14.04 4.07
N ILE A 782 -20.48 -12.82 3.67
CA ILE A 782 -21.39 -11.83 3.11
C ILE A 782 -21.20 -11.80 1.60
N LEU A 783 -22.13 -12.44 0.89
CA LEU A 783 -22.10 -12.44 -0.58
C LEU A 783 -22.51 -11.06 -1.10
N ARG A 784 -21.59 -10.32 -1.73
CA ARG A 784 -21.87 -9.05 -2.41
C ARG A 784 -22.86 -9.28 -3.56
N ASN A 785 -22.65 -10.34 -4.34
CA ASN A 785 -23.49 -10.73 -5.46
C ASN A 785 -24.12 -12.10 -5.20
N TYR A 786 -25.45 -12.19 -5.31
CA TYR A 786 -26.17 -13.46 -5.14
C TYR A 786 -27.49 -13.48 -5.92
N GLY A 787 -27.73 -14.56 -6.68
CA GLY A 787 -28.97 -14.73 -7.43
C GLY A 787 -29.27 -13.60 -8.42
N GLY A 788 -28.23 -13.04 -9.06
CA GLY A 788 -28.37 -11.91 -10.01
C GLY A 788 -28.55 -10.53 -9.37
N ASN A 789 -28.58 -10.43 -8.03
CA ASN A 789 -28.69 -9.17 -7.32
C ASN A 789 -27.38 -8.81 -6.61
N SER A 790 -27.06 -7.51 -6.58
CA SER A 790 -25.92 -6.95 -5.84
C SER A 790 -26.39 -6.29 -4.55
N LYS A 791 -25.69 -6.55 -3.45
CA LYS A 791 -25.94 -5.91 -2.16
C LYS A 791 -25.22 -4.57 -2.10
N THR A 792 -25.97 -3.52 -1.78
CA THR A 792 -25.41 -2.20 -1.46
C THR A 792 -24.51 -2.28 -0.23
N VAL A 793 -23.57 -1.33 -0.09
CA VAL A 793 -22.67 -1.24 1.09
C VAL A 793 -23.47 -1.20 2.39
N GLY A 794 -24.58 -0.46 2.43
CA GLY A 794 -25.47 -0.42 3.60
C GLY A 794 -26.09 -1.76 3.98
N GLN A 795 -26.48 -2.58 3.00
CA GLN A 795 -26.98 -3.93 3.27
C GLN A 795 -25.86 -4.85 3.78
N GLN A 796 -24.64 -4.72 3.24
CA GLN A 796 -23.47 -5.45 3.72
C GLN A 796 -23.14 -5.07 5.18
N GLN A 797 -23.18 -3.78 5.52
CA GLN A 797 -22.94 -3.28 6.89
C GLN A 797 -23.97 -3.80 7.88
N MET A 798 -25.27 -3.76 7.53
CA MET A 798 -26.32 -4.29 8.39
C MET A 798 -26.13 -5.79 8.69
N LYS A 799 -25.77 -6.57 7.66
CA LYS A 799 -25.47 -8.00 7.83
C LYS A 799 -24.21 -8.23 8.67
N GLY A 800 -23.13 -7.49 8.42
CA GLY A 800 -21.88 -7.61 9.17
C GLY A 800 -22.08 -7.35 10.67
N HIS A 801 -22.84 -6.31 11.03
CA HIS A 801 -23.17 -6.00 12.43
C HIS A 801 -23.92 -7.12 13.15
N PHE A 802 -24.91 -7.70 12.48
CA PHE A 802 -25.66 -8.82 13.03
C PHE A 802 -24.74 -10.03 13.20
N LEU A 803 -24.01 -10.37 12.15
CA LEU A 803 -23.18 -11.58 12.08
C LEU A 803 -22.05 -11.58 13.12
N ILE A 804 -21.30 -10.47 13.28
CA ILE A 804 -20.24 -10.42 14.31
C ILE A 804 -20.81 -10.61 15.72
N SER A 805 -22.02 -10.11 15.97
CA SER A 805 -22.67 -10.24 17.27
C SER A 805 -23.09 -11.68 17.55
N THR A 806 -23.68 -12.36 16.55
CA THR A 806 -24.01 -13.79 16.63
C THR A 806 -22.77 -14.65 16.85
N LEU A 807 -21.73 -14.47 16.02
CA LEU A 807 -20.50 -15.26 16.10
C LEU A 807 -19.82 -15.13 17.45
N ARG A 808 -19.73 -13.92 18.00
CA ARG A 808 -19.16 -13.70 19.34
C ARG A 808 -19.96 -14.40 20.44
N ASN A 809 -21.28 -14.38 20.33
CA ASN A 809 -22.15 -14.99 21.34
C ASN A 809 -22.12 -16.52 21.29
N GLU A 810 -22.05 -17.11 20.09
CA GLU A 810 -22.16 -18.55 19.89
C GLU A 810 -20.80 -19.27 19.90
N TYR A 811 -19.75 -18.62 19.35
CA TYR A 811 -18.44 -19.25 19.12
C TYR A 811 -17.26 -18.51 19.77
N GLY A 812 -17.51 -17.36 20.41
CA GLY A 812 -16.49 -16.59 21.12
C GLY A 812 -15.60 -15.73 20.20
N GLU A 813 -14.54 -15.17 20.79
CA GLU A 813 -13.61 -14.24 20.12
C GLU A 813 -12.49 -14.95 19.33
N ASP A 814 -12.50 -16.29 19.30
CA ASP A 814 -11.47 -17.10 18.64
C ASP A 814 -11.97 -17.74 17.32
N PHE A 815 -13.18 -17.40 16.88
CA PHE A 815 -13.66 -17.75 15.55
C PHE A 815 -12.72 -17.18 14.47
N SER A 816 -12.36 -17.99 13.48
CA SER A 816 -11.30 -17.67 12.50
C SER A 816 -11.46 -16.30 11.83
N MET A 817 -12.68 -15.91 11.43
CA MET A 817 -12.92 -14.60 10.79
C MET A 817 -12.90 -13.43 11.78
N ILE A 818 -13.14 -13.68 13.07
CA ILE A 818 -12.98 -12.67 14.10
C ILE A 818 -11.48 -12.45 14.38
N ASN A 819 -10.70 -13.53 14.52
CA ASN A 819 -9.25 -13.45 14.66
C ASN A 819 -8.59 -12.76 13.47
N GLU A 820 -9.02 -13.08 12.25
CA GLU A 820 -8.59 -12.41 11.03
C GLU A 820 -8.91 -10.90 11.04
N THR A 821 -10.07 -10.52 11.58
CA THR A 821 -10.41 -9.09 11.74
C THR A 821 -9.47 -8.39 12.71
N TYR A 822 -9.10 -9.06 13.81
CA TYR A 822 -8.14 -8.52 14.76
C TYR A 822 -6.74 -8.40 14.15
N ARG A 823 -6.27 -9.41 13.41
CA ARG A 823 -5.02 -9.36 12.65
C ARG A 823 -5.02 -8.16 11.69
N GLU A 824 -6.06 -8.00 10.88
CA GLU A 824 -6.17 -6.88 9.92
C GLU A 824 -6.11 -5.51 10.62
N ILE A 825 -6.78 -5.37 11.76
CA ILE A 825 -6.73 -4.11 12.52
C ILE A 825 -5.33 -3.85 13.06
N MET A 826 -4.70 -4.85 13.68
CA MET A 826 -3.43 -4.67 14.38
C MET A 826 -2.23 -4.56 13.43
N GLU A 827 -2.26 -5.28 12.31
CA GLU A 827 -1.14 -5.38 11.37
C GLU A 827 -1.32 -4.56 10.10
N ASP A 828 -2.53 -4.44 9.55
CA ASP A 828 -2.76 -3.77 8.26
C ASP A 828 -3.25 -2.32 8.46
N ALA A 829 -4.14 -2.08 9.44
CA ALA A 829 -4.62 -0.73 9.75
C ALA A 829 -3.69 0.02 10.72
N MET A 830 -3.11 -0.71 11.67
CA MET A 830 -2.10 -0.22 12.62
C MET A 830 -0.75 -0.85 12.31
N ASP A 831 0.25 -0.63 13.16
CA ASP A 831 1.56 -1.26 13.06
C ASP A 831 1.99 -1.81 14.42
N ILE A 832 1.37 -2.93 14.82
CA ILE A 832 1.69 -3.59 16.08
C ILE A 832 3.11 -4.16 16.09
N ARG A 833 3.71 -4.45 14.93
CA ARG A 833 5.06 -5.01 14.83
C ARG A 833 6.10 -3.99 15.27
N HIS A 834 6.09 -2.80 14.69
CA HIS A 834 6.99 -1.72 15.13
C HIS A 834 6.60 -1.15 16.49
N THR A 835 5.31 -1.17 16.86
CA THR A 835 4.92 -0.82 18.25
C THR A 835 5.58 -1.76 19.26
N LYS A 836 5.61 -3.06 18.98
CA LYS A 836 6.28 -4.05 19.83
C LYS A 836 7.79 -3.78 19.88
N GLU A 837 8.44 -3.55 18.74
CA GLU A 837 9.88 -3.20 18.67
C GLU A 837 10.20 -1.97 19.55
N VAL A 838 9.38 -0.92 19.47
CA VAL A 838 9.55 0.29 20.29
C VAL A 838 9.36 0.01 21.78
N VAL A 839 8.36 -0.78 22.15
CA VAL A 839 8.11 -1.13 23.56
C VAL A 839 9.24 -2.00 24.14
N GLU A 840 9.75 -2.96 23.36
CA GLU A 840 10.94 -3.76 23.73
C GLU A 840 12.15 -2.87 23.97
N LYS A 841 12.41 -1.89 23.08
CA LYS A 841 13.49 -0.91 23.26
C LYS A 841 13.29 0.02 24.46
N ILE A 842 12.05 0.31 24.86
CA ILE A 842 11.76 1.03 26.11
C ILE A 842 12.09 0.14 27.32
N GLU A 843 11.73 -1.14 27.27
CA GLU A 843 12.03 -2.13 28.32
C GLU A 843 13.54 -2.36 28.48
N GLU A 844 14.28 -2.38 27.37
CA GLU A 844 15.74 -2.54 27.32
C GLU A 844 16.52 -1.24 27.65
N GLU A 845 15.82 -0.15 27.98
CA GLU A 845 16.38 1.18 28.24
C GLU A 845 17.16 1.79 27.04
N GLU A 846 16.92 1.31 25.81
CA GLU A 846 17.46 1.90 24.57
C GLU A 846 16.72 3.18 24.15
N ILE A 847 15.45 3.31 24.56
CA ILE A 847 14.64 4.53 24.37
C ILE A 847 14.42 5.20 25.72
N GLU A 848 14.97 6.40 25.88
CA GLU A 848 14.77 7.22 27.07
C GLU A 848 13.40 7.92 27.03
N ILE A 849 12.67 7.94 28.15
CA ILE A 849 11.41 8.67 28.27
C ILE A 849 11.55 9.77 29.31
N GLU A 850 11.27 11.01 28.92
CA GLU A 850 11.34 12.17 29.81
C GLU A 850 10.00 12.90 29.92
N MET A 851 9.59 13.19 31.15
CA MET A 851 8.40 13.99 31.46
C MET A 851 8.75 15.48 31.55
N ARG A 852 7.99 16.33 30.84
CA ARG A 852 8.10 17.79 30.91
C ARG A 852 6.73 18.41 31.18
N GLU A 853 6.67 19.44 32.02
CA GLU A 853 5.45 20.23 32.22
C GLU A 853 5.59 21.59 31.53
N SER A 854 4.53 22.03 30.85
CA SER A 854 4.48 23.32 30.16
C SER A 854 3.17 24.04 30.44
N ASP A 855 3.22 25.37 30.58
CA ASP A 855 2.04 26.24 30.71
C ASP A 855 1.43 26.57 29.35
N ILE A 856 2.25 26.52 28.29
CA ILE A 856 1.84 26.64 26.89
C ILE A 856 2.45 25.49 26.08
N PRO A 857 1.78 25.03 25.00
CA PRO A 857 2.31 23.96 24.18
C PRO A 857 3.63 24.31 23.49
N SER A 858 4.58 23.37 23.52
CA SER A 858 5.87 23.48 22.83
C SER A 858 5.74 23.56 21.31
N PRO A 859 6.77 24.06 20.58
CA PRO A 859 6.78 24.09 19.12
C PRO A 859 6.36 22.78 18.43
N PHE A 860 6.87 21.63 18.89
CA PHE A 860 6.52 20.32 18.33
C PHE A 860 5.06 19.93 18.60
N SER A 861 4.44 20.49 19.65
CA SER A 861 3.04 20.25 19.98
C SER A 861 2.06 21.03 19.10
N HIS A 862 2.51 22.08 18.41
CA HIS A 862 1.59 23.02 17.75
C HIS A 862 0.75 22.33 16.67
N ASN A 863 1.37 21.65 15.71
CA ASN A 863 0.64 21.00 14.62
C ASN A 863 -0.24 19.85 15.13
N LEU A 864 0.25 19.06 16.08
CA LEU A 864 -0.51 17.99 16.72
C LEU A 864 -1.79 18.52 17.43
N LEU A 865 -1.70 19.65 18.11
CA LEU A 865 -2.84 20.31 18.76
C LEU A 865 -3.76 21.03 17.77
N LEU A 866 -3.23 21.62 16.71
CA LEU A 866 -4.02 22.26 15.66
C LEU A 866 -4.85 21.24 14.88
N GLN A 867 -4.33 20.01 14.72
CA GLN A 867 -5.13 18.89 14.27
C GLN A 867 -6.25 18.59 15.28
N GLY A 868 -5.94 18.50 16.58
CA GLY A 868 -6.89 18.29 17.69
C GLY A 868 -7.90 19.42 17.97
N SER A 869 -7.78 20.57 17.31
CA SER A 869 -8.55 21.79 17.62
C SER A 869 -9.88 21.89 16.85
N THR A 870 -10.85 22.61 17.44
CA THR A 870 -12.17 22.95 16.88
C THR A 870 -12.11 23.46 15.45
N ASP A 871 -12.93 22.87 14.57
CA ASP A 871 -12.97 23.16 13.14
C ASP A 871 -13.96 24.28 12.75
N VAL A 872 -14.44 25.06 13.72
CA VAL A 872 -15.18 26.31 13.46
C VAL A 872 -14.24 27.42 12.93
N VAL A 873 -12.95 27.11 12.86
CA VAL A 873 -11.82 28.00 12.65
C VAL A 873 -11.34 27.77 11.21
N LYS A 874 -11.47 28.77 10.32
CA LYS A 874 -10.98 28.70 8.92
C LYS A 874 -9.49 28.32 8.87
N MET A 875 -8.95 27.93 7.71
CA MET A 875 -7.48 27.71 7.56
C MET A 875 -6.65 28.94 7.99
N GLU A 876 -7.15 30.15 7.70
CA GLU A 876 -6.59 31.44 8.14
C GLU A 876 -6.45 31.53 9.67
N ASP A 877 -7.40 30.90 10.35
CA ASP A 877 -7.76 31.00 11.75
C ASP A 877 -6.94 29.95 12.56
N LYS A 878 -6.62 28.79 11.95
CA LYS A 878 -5.63 27.82 12.45
C LYS A 878 -4.21 28.39 12.42
N LYS A 879 -3.87 29.13 11.36
CA LYS A 879 -2.54 29.75 11.24
C LYS A 879 -2.39 30.96 12.17
N GLU A 880 -3.42 31.77 12.35
CA GLU A 880 -3.41 32.79 13.40
C GLU A 880 -3.21 32.17 14.78
N ARG A 881 -3.83 31.02 15.06
CA ARG A 881 -3.62 30.29 16.32
C ARG A 881 -2.19 29.77 16.44
N LEU A 882 -1.61 29.24 15.35
CA LEU A 882 -0.20 28.83 15.29
C LEU A 882 0.73 30.01 15.63
N GLN A 883 0.53 31.16 14.99
CA GLN A 883 1.30 32.38 15.23
C GLN A 883 1.18 32.86 16.68
N LYS A 884 -0.03 32.83 17.26
CA LYS A 884 -0.27 33.20 18.66
C LYS A 884 0.43 32.25 19.63
N LEU A 885 0.39 30.94 19.38
CA LEU A 885 1.08 29.94 20.20
C LEU A 885 2.59 30.11 20.12
N HIS A 886 3.12 30.25 18.89
CA HIS A 886 4.53 30.46 18.65
C HIS A 886 5.05 31.75 19.28
N SER A 887 4.33 32.87 19.14
CA SER A 887 4.73 34.15 19.77
C SER A 887 4.86 34.01 21.29
N LYS A 888 3.92 33.31 21.95
CA LYS A 888 4.01 33.02 23.40
C LYS A 888 5.21 32.16 23.76
N VAL A 889 5.56 31.18 22.92
CA VAL A 889 6.75 30.36 23.11
C VAL A 889 8.01 31.22 23.05
N MET A 890 8.13 32.08 22.04
CA MET A 890 9.27 32.99 21.88
C MET A 890 9.41 33.94 23.07
N GLU A 891 8.31 34.54 23.54
CA GLU A 891 8.30 35.36 24.77
C GLU A 891 8.83 34.58 25.99
N ARG A 892 8.52 33.28 26.10
CA ARG A 892 9.01 32.44 27.20
C ARG A 892 10.49 32.09 27.07
N ILE A 893 10.98 31.88 25.85
CA ILE A 893 12.40 31.65 25.59
C ILE A 893 13.19 32.91 25.97
N GLU A 894 12.75 34.09 25.53
CA GLU A 894 13.39 35.37 25.86
C GLU A 894 13.41 35.67 27.36
N GLN A 895 12.41 35.22 28.12
CA GLN A 895 12.38 35.37 29.58
C GLN A 895 13.33 34.43 30.33
N LYS A 896 13.77 33.33 29.70
CA LYS A 896 14.68 32.33 30.29
C LYS A 896 16.16 32.65 30.02
N GLN A 897 16.45 33.38 28.94
CA GLN A 897 17.78 33.87 28.58
C GLN A 897 18.12 35.15 29.36
#